data_AF-A0A8J4TQU0-F1
#
_entry.id   AF-A0A8J4TQU0-F1
#
_cell.length_a   1.000
_cell.length_b   1.000
_cell.length_c   1.000
_cell.angle_alpha   90.00
_cell.angle_beta   90.00
_cell.angle_gamma   90.00
#
_symmetry.space_group_name_H-M   'P 1'
#
loop_
_entity.id
_entity.type
_entity.pdbx_description
1 polymer ?
#
loop_
_entity_poly.entity_id
_entity_poly.type
_entity_poly.pdbx_seq_one_letter_code
_entity_poly.pdbx_strand_id
1 'polypeptide(L)'
;AKGENCQILETPASPLLSKDGDLIIGAIFSVHRGTEIQSLAYTEKPQPLTCNRIDLREFRLAQTMMFAIDEINRSNTLLPNISLGYKIYDSCLSSLYSMKAAMAFMNGMDMTADDSCSGQPVVQAIIGESESTPTIALTRTTGPFMIPVVSHAATCECLSNRKQYPSFFRTIASDHYQGRALAYLVKHFGWSWVGAVYSDNDYGNNGIAIFHKAAKEVGICVEYSEKFDRSYPARMIKLVDIIKKGTAKVIIVFFAYFDMNILIEQLLLKNVTGYQMIGVAWISAVDLGTPASYRVMAGAIGFDVGKLKLNSFADYAVNSFWQKDFPCLSTEGNLSQTFTSCSKYDDVIQFKNYSKDIAELRYINNVYNAVYAVAHSLHSLLRCTENQSCEKNKTIQPWKVVNYLKKVSFMSNVGEQVWFDSTGSTAPKYDVVNWQQGINGEVQFKVLGYYDASLPNGQQFVLNAEDILWAGEKREISHSATCECLSNRKEYPSFFRTIPSDHYQGRALAYLVKHFGWSWVGAVYSDNDYGNSGIAIFLKAAKEEGICVEYSEKFDRSYPAKMIKVVDIIKKGTAKVVNSLKKVNFTTRVGEHIWFDGTGATAPKYDVVNWQRGGNGEVQLKVVGYFDGSLPSGQQFVLNAKDIVWAGEKIE
;
A
#
# COMPACT_ATOMS: atom_id res chain seq x y z
N ALA A 1 55.09 -4.11 20.45
CA ALA A 1 55.83 -2.84 20.38
C ALA A 1 55.44 -2.00 21.59
N LYS A 2 56.40 -1.67 22.47
CA LYS A 2 56.27 -0.52 23.39
C LYS A 2 56.87 0.64 22.62
N GLY A 3 56.04 1.57 22.17
CA GLY A 3 56.48 2.70 21.36
C GLY A 3 55.49 3.05 20.27
N GLU A 4 54.49 3.83 20.65
CA GLU A 4 53.92 4.95 19.89
C GLU A 4 53.04 5.70 20.91
N ASN A 5 53.36 6.96 21.19
CA ASN A 5 52.50 7.80 22.03
C ASN A 5 51.16 7.94 21.31
N CYS A 6 50.09 7.42 21.92
CA CYS A 6 48.76 7.54 21.35
C CYS A 6 48.34 9.01 21.36
N GLN A 7 47.96 9.54 20.19
CA GLN A 7 47.38 10.87 20.07
C GLN A 7 45.99 10.78 19.47
N ILE A 8 45.07 11.61 19.95
CA ILE A 8 43.74 11.74 19.37
C ILE A 8 43.84 12.50 18.05
N LEU A 9 43.35 11.89 16.98
CA LEU A 9 43.41 12.45 15.64
C LEU A 9 42.24 13.41 15.36
N GLU A 10 41.08 13.18 15.98
CA GLU A 10 39.89 13.98 15.76
C GLU A 10 38.92 13.91 16.95
N THR A 11 38.06 14.93 17.08
CA THR A 11 37.01 14.96 18.08
C THR A 11 35.96 13.86 17.84
N PRO A 12 35.55 13.12 18.89
CA PRO A 12 34.48 12.14 18.81
C PRO A 12 33.20 12.74 18.21
N ALA A 13 32.51 11.93 17.41
CA ALA A 13 31.19 12.31 16.92
C ALA A 13 30.19 12.29 18.08
N SER A 14 29.43 13.37 18.23
CA SER A 14 28.31 13.42 19.17
C SER A 14 27.10 12.68 18.60
N PRO A 15 26.42 11.84 19.40
CA PRO A 15 25.20 11.17 18.95
C PRO A 15 24.07 12.18 18.69
N LEU A 16 23.13 11.78 17.83
CA LEU A 16 21.87 12.51 17.64
C LEU A 16 21.00 12.38 18.89
N LEU A 17 20.82 11.14 19.38
CA LEU A 17 20.07 10.82 20.59
C LEU A 17 20.92 9.89 21.48
N SER A 18 20.91 10.10 22.79
CA SER A 18 21.66 9.26 23.72
C SER A 18 21.00 9.17 25.08
N LYS A 19 21.21 8.02 25.75
CA LYS A 19 20.80 7.77 27.12
C LYS A 19 21.78 6.80 27.77
N ASP A 20 22.18 7.10 29.00
CA ASP A 20 23.07 6.23 29.75
C ASP A 20 22.36 4.97 30.26
N GLY A 21 23.16 3.95 30.55
CA GLY A 21 22.73 2.68 31.14
C GLY A 21 23.94 1.84 31.53
N ASP A 22 23.71 0.74 32.24
CA ASP A 22 24.75 -0.22 32.61
C ASP A 22 25.44 -0.82 31.36
N LEU A 23 24.68 -0.99 30.28
CA LEU A 23 25.14 -1.45 28.97
C LEU A 23 24.59 -0.52 27.89
N ILE A 24 25.38 -0.22 26.85
CA ILE A 24 25.03 0.67 25.75
C ILE A 24 24.88 -0.11 24.44
N ILE A 25 23.73 0.06 23.79
CA ILE A 25 23.50 -0.39 22.42
C ILE A 25 23.71 0.79 21.47
N GLY A 26 24.62 0.66 20.51
CA GLY A 26 24.81 1.65 19.46
C GLY A 26 23.74 1.52 18.38
N ALA A 27 23.42 2.60 17.69
CA ALA A 27 22.64 2.51 16.46
C ALA A 27 22.97 3.60 15.46
N ILE A 28 22.73 3.28 14.19
CA ILE A 28 22.85 4.21 13.09
C ILE A 28 21.58 4.14 12.24
N PHE A 29 20.92 5.27 12.04
CA PHE A 29 19.75 5.43 11.16
C PHE A 29 19.99 6.58 10.19
N SER A 30 19.37 6.54 9.02
CA SER A 30 19.45 7.61 8.02
C SER A 30 18.35 8.65 8.25
N VAL A 31 18.37 9.32 9.42
CA VAL A 31 17.33 10.30 9.80
C VAL A 31 17.28 11.47 8.82
N HIS A 32 18.40 11.78 8.17
CA HIS A 32 18.48 12.75 7.09
C HIS A 32 18.83 12.09 5.75
N ARG A 33 18.40 12.71 4.64
CA ARG A 33 18.61 12.19 3.27
C ARG A 33 19.56 13.03 2.42
N GLY A 34 19.99 14.19 2.91
CA GLY A 34 20.89 15.08 2.19
C GLY A 34 22.11 15.45 3.01
N THR A 35 23.25 15.55 2.33
CA THR A 35 24.47 16.16 2.86
C THR A 35 24.82 17.36 1.98
N GLU A 36 25.02 18.53 2.58
CA GLU A 36 25.62 19.65 1.87
C GLU A 36 27.13 19.45 1.78
N ILE A 37 27.58 18.87 0.65
CA ILE A 37 29.01 18.82 0.33
C ILE A 37 29.42 20.20 -0.19
N GLN A 38 30.05 20.99 0.68
CA GLN A 38 30.69 22.22 0.26
C GLN A 38 31.82 21.89 -0.72
N SER A 39 31.98 22.71 -1.77
CA SER A 39 33.11 22.56 -2.71
C SER A 39 34.42 22.66 -1.93
N LEU A 40 35.13 21.54 -1.79
CA LEU A 40 36.38 21.50 -1.05
C LEU A 40 37.52 22.02 -1.93
N ALA A 41 37.96 23.25 -1.68
CA ALA A 41 39.18 23.78 -2.28
C ALA A 41 40.47 23.18 -1.67
N TYR A 42 40.33 22.45 -0.55
CA TYR A 42 41.44 21.86 0.23
C TYR A 42 42.50 22.87 0.68
N THR A 43 42.13 24.15 0.80
CA THR A 43 42.98 25.23 1.30
C THR A 43 42.86 25.45 2.81
N GLU A 44 41.78 24.93 3.41
CA GLU A 44 41.49 24.99 4.84
C GLU A 44 40.89 23.65 5.31
N LYS A 45 40.84 23.44 6.63
CA LYS A 45 40.23 22.24 7.19
C LYS A 45 38.75 22.20 6.76
N PRO A 46 38.28 21.14 6.09
CA PRO A 46 36.89 21.01 5.69
C PRO A 46 35.95 21.18 6.88
N GLN A 47 34.89 21.97 6.71
CA GLN A 47 33.83 22.01 7.70
C GLN A 47 33.09 20.66 7.75
N PRO A 48 32.56 20.25 8.92
CA PRO A 48 31.71 19.07 9.01
C PRO A 48 30.54 19.17 8.02
N LEU A 49 30.21 18.07 7.35
CA LEU A 49 29.07 18.03 6.43
C LEU A 49 27.77 18.24 7.21
N THR A 50 26.91 19.15 6.79
CA THR A 50 25.61 19.34 7.44
C THR A 50 24.59 18.40 6.82
N CYS A 51 23.86 17.67 7.68
CA CYS A 51 22.76 16.83 7.27
C CYS A 51 21.48 17.65 7.13
N ASN A 52 20.69 17.37 6.11
CA ASN A 52 19.42 18.04 5.84
C ASN A 52 18.37 17.08 5.27
N ARG A 53 17.12 17.56 5.17
CA ARG A 53 15.96 16.82 4.65
C ARG A 53 15.65 15.55 5.44
N ILE A 54 14.80 15.71 6.46
CA ILE A 54 14.37 14.62 7.32
C ILE A 54 13.69 13.49 6.55
N ASP A 55 14.04 12.28 6.95
CA ASP A 55 13.35 11.05 6.72
C ASP A 55 12.51 10.67 7.95
N LEU A 56 11.20 10.91 7.89
CA LEU A 56 10.32 10.57 9.01
C LEU A 56 10.32 9.04 9.27
N ARG A 57 10.40 8.21 8.22
CA ARG A 57 10.40 6.75 8.36
C ARG A 57 11.62 6.30 9.16
N GLU A 58 12.82 6.77 8.83
CA GLU A 58 14.04 6.44 9.57
C GLU A 58 14.03 7.01 11.00
N PHE A 59 13.43 8.19 11.20
CA PHE A 59 13.21 8.71 12.55
C PHE A 59 12.29 7.80 13.38
N ARG A 60 11.21 7.24 12.79
CA ARG A 60 10.36 6.24 13.47
C ARG A 60 11.13 4.98 13.84
N LEU A 61 12.13 4.58 13.05
CA LEU A 61 12.99 3.44 13.37
C LEU A 61 13.85 3.74 14.61
N ALA A 62 14.40 4.95 14.72
CA ALA A 62 15.08 5.40 15.93
C ALA A 62 14.14 5.40 17.16
N GLN A 63 12.92 5.94 17.02
CA GLN A 63 11.90 5.90 18.08
C GLN A 63 11.54 4.46 18.48
N THR A 64 11.51 3.53 17.51
CA THR A 64 11.20 2.11 17.77
C THR A 64 12.29 1.43 18.59
N MET A 65 13.56 1.73 18.32
CA MET A 65 14.65 1.23 19.14
C MET A 65 14.53 1.73 20.59
N MET A 66 14.24 3.02 20.77
CA MET A 66 14.07 3.61 22.11
C MET A 66 12.88 3.02 22.85
N PHE A 67 11.77 2.81 22.14
CA PHE A 67 10.59 2.10 22.65
C PHE A 67 10.95 0.70 23.16
N ALA A 68 11.66 -0.09 22.34
CA ALA A 68 12.07 -1.44 22.71
C ALA A 68 13.00 -1.45 23.94
N ILE A 69 13.97 -0.54 24.00
CA ILE A 69 14.87 -0.40 25.15
C ILE A 69 14.11 -0.01 26.42
N ASP A 70 13.17 0.93 26.33
CA ASP A 70 12.34 1.34 27.47
C ASP A 70 11.44 0.21 27.97
N GLU A 71 10.92 -0.61 27.06
CA GLU A 71 10.13 -1.79 27.41
C GLU A 71 10.99 -2.85 28.11
N ILE A 72 12.19 -3.15 27.58
CA ILE A 72 13.13 -4.09 28.20
C ILE A 72 13.55 -3.62 29.59
N ASN A 73 13.85 -2.33 29.76
CA ASN A 73 14.24 -1.76 31.05
C ASN A 73 13.13 -1.82 32.11
N ARG A 74 11.86 -1.97 31.70
CA ARG A 74 10.71 -2.17 32.61
C ARG A 74 10.45 -3.65 32.89
N SER A 75 11.10 -4.56 32.18
CA SER A 75 10.92 -5.99 32.34
C SER A 75 11.64 -6.52 33.59
N ASN A 76 10.94 -7.33 34.37
CA ASN A 76 11.53 -8.07 35.49
C ASN A 76 12.07 -9.46 35.06
N THR A 77 11.79 -9.88 33.82
CA THR A 77 12.21 -11.19 33.30
C THR A 77 13.42 -11.07 32.39
N LEU A 78 13.46 -10.04 31.53
CA LEU A 78 14.54 -9.83 30.57
C LEU A 78 15.49 -8.75 31.08
N LEU A 79 16.70 -9.16 31.49
CA LEU A 79 17.76 -8.30 32.04
C LEU A 79 17.35 -7.61 33.36
N PRO A 80 16.81 -8.35 34.36
CA PRO A 80 16.43 -7.73 35.63
C PRO A 80 17.60 -7.03 36.29
N ASN A 81 17.36 -5.81 36.81
CA ASN A 81 18.35 -4.95 37.47
C ASN A 81 19.54 -4.50 36.60
N ILE A 82 19.42 -4.62 35.27
CA ILE A 82 20.40 -4.12 34.30
C ILE A 82 19.69 -3.15 33.36
N SER A 83 20.19 -1.92 33.33
CA SER A 83 19.69 -0.88 32.44
C SER A 83 20.41 -0.88 31.10
N LEU A 84 19.65 -0.88 30.02
CA LEU A 84 20.13 -0.64 28.66
C LEU A 84 20.02 0.86 28.34
N GLY A 85 21.15 1.45 27.97
CA GLY A 85 21.27 2.76 27.36
C GLY A 85 21.52 2.66 25.84
N TYR A 86 21.61 3.81 25.18
CA TYR A 86 21.85 3.88 23.74
C TYR A 86 22.66 5.09 23.31
N LYS A 87 23.32 4.94 22.15
CA LYS A 87 23.91 6.04 21.38
C LYS A 87 23.48 5.90 19.93
N ILE A 88 22.64 6.82 19.46
CA ILE A 88 22.05 6.80 18.12
C ILE A 88 22.71 7.89 17.29
N TYR A 89 23.29 7.51 16.15
CA TYR A 89 23.92 8.39 15.18
C TYR A 89 23.08 8.49 13.92
N ASP A 90 23.18 9.64 13.26
CA ASP A 90 22.61 9.87 11.94
C ASP A 90 23.69 9.66 10.87
N SER A 91 23.44 8.77 9.91
CA SER A 91 24.38 8.54 8.79
C SER A 91 24.12 9.46 7.61
N CYS A 92 22.95 10.09 7.54
CA CYS A 92 22.60 11.01 6.46
C CYS A 92 22.73 10.37 5.06
N LEU A 93 22.43 9.06 4.94
CA LEU A 93 22.68 8.22 3.77
C LEU A 93 24.13 8.20 3.26
N SER A 94 25.09 8.47 4.15
CA SER A 94 26.51 8.54 3.82
C SER A 94 27.30 7.42 4.46
N SER A 95 28.05 6.69 3.61
CA SER A 95 29.03 5.71 4.08
C SER A 95 30.11 6.34 4.95
N LEU A 96 30.47 7.61 4.70
CA LEU A 96 31.45 8.34 5.50
C LEU A 96 30.96 8.60 6.92
N TYR A 97 29.70 9.02 7.08
CA TYR A 97 29.12 9.23 8.41
C TYR A 97 28.89 7.91 9.15
N SER A 98 28.53 6.85 8.44
CA SER A 98 28.50 5.50 9.00
C SER A 98 29.86 5.07 9.56
N MET A 99 30.95 5.33 8.83
CA MET A 99 32.30 5.07 9.32
C MET A 99 32.65 5.96 10.53
N LYS A 100 32.26 7.24 10.51
CA LYS A 100 32.49 8.17 11.63
C LYS A 100 31.77 7.70 12.91
N ALA A 101 30.52 7.26 12.79
CA ALA A 101 29.77 6.66 13.90
C ALA A 101 30.41 5.35 14.37
N ALA A 102 30.88 4.50 13.46
CA ALA A 102 31.62 3.28 13.80
C ALA A 102 32.85 3.58 14.66
N MET A 103 33.65 4.60 14.29
CA MET A 103 34.80 5.04 15.08
C MET A 103 34.38 5.52 16.48
N ALA A 104 33.28 6.26 16.59
CA ALA A 104 32.76 6.71 17.88
C ALA A 104 32.32 5.52 18.78
N PHE A 105 31.75 4.45 18.21
CA PHE A 105 31.42 3.24 18.96
C PHE A 105 32.63 2.45 19.44
N MET A 106 33.77 2.53 18.75
CA MET A 106 34.99 1.83 19.14
C MET A 106 35.79 2.60 20.19
N ASN A 107 35.83 3.93 20.07
CA ASN A 107 36.72 4.77 20.89
C ASN A 107 36.01 5.46 22.07
N GLY A 108 34.70 5.68 21.99
CA GLY A 108 33.98 6.45 22.99
C GLY A 108 34.12 7.97 22.84
N MET A 109 33.80 8.69 23.92
CA MET A 109 33.85 10.17 23.98
C MET A 109 35.06 10.69 24.75
N ASP A 110 35.93 9.81 25.26
CA ASP A 110 37.10 10.21 26.03
C ASP A 110 38.10 10.91 25.10
N MET A 111 38.56 12.07 25.55
CA MET A 111 39.56 12.90 24.87
C MET A 111 40.95 12.73 25.48
N THR A 112 41.15 11.69 26.29
CA THR A 112 42.45 11.27 26.80
C THR A 112 42.85 9.95 26.15
N ALA A 113 44.03 9.93 25.54
CA ALA A 113 44.62 8.70 25.03
C ALA A 113 45.49 8.10 26.13
N ASP A 114 45.19 6.88 26.56
CA ASP A 114 46.14 6.10 27.35
C ASP A 114 47.36 5.78 26.48
N ASP A 115 48.55 5.68 27.09
CA ASP A 115 49.82 5.40 26.42
C ASP A 115 49.78 4.08 25.61
N SER A 116 48.82 3.21 25.92
CA SER A 116 48.64 1.90 25.30
C SER A 116 47.53 1.81 24.25
N CYS A 117 46.73 2.87 24.03
CA CYS A 117 45.52 2.84 23.19
C CYS A 117 44.57 1.66 23.55
N SER A 118 44.53 1.21 24.80
CA SER A 118 43.77 0.01 25.20
C SER A 118 42.25 0.22 25.35
N GLY A 119 41.68 1.21 24.66
CA GLY A 119 40.26 1.52 24.69
C GLY A 119 39.41 0.29 24.36
N GLN A 120 38.32 0.11 25.11
CA GLN A 120 37.32 -0.92 24.81
C GLN A 120 36.15 -0.27 24.06
N PRO A 121 35.51 -0.99 23.11
CA PRO A 121 34.30 -0.51 22.48
C PRO A 121 33.26 -0.10 23.51
N VAL A 122 32.65 1.08 23.31
CA VAL A 122 31.66 1.62 24.24
C VAL A 122 30.28 0.99 24.09
N VAL A 123 30.10 0.11 23.10
CA VAL A 123 28.83 -0.56 22.80
C VAL A 123 28.95 -2.08 22.79
N GLN A 124 27.89 -2.75 23.20
CA GLN A 124 27.83 -4.23 23.18
C GLN A 124 27.38 -4.78 21.82
N ALA A 125 26.60 -4.00 21.07
CA ALA A 125 26.14 -4.29 19.72
C ALA A 125 25.73 -2.99 19.02
N ILE A 126 25.61 -3.05 17.70
CA ILE A 126 25.15 -1.94 16.86
C ILE A 126 23.88 -2.38 16.11
N ILE A 127 22.81 -1.59 16.21
CA ILE A 127 21.59 -1.76 15.40
C ILE A 127 21.67 -0.87 14.17
N GLY A 128 21.40 -1.43 13.00
CA GLY A 128 21.52 -0.72 11.72
C GLY A 128 22.81 -1.03 10.96
N GLU A 129 23.13 -0.31 9.88
CA GLU A 129 22.31 0.76 9.30
C GLU A 129 21.26 0.21 8.31
N SER A 130 20.56 1.10 7.58
CA SER A 130 19.39 0.78 6.78
C SER A 130 19.75 0.37 5.35
N GLU A 131 20.58 1.16 4.63
CA GLU A 131 21.05 0.79 3.30
C GLU A 131 22.21 -0.21 3.34
N SER A 132 22.32 -1.06 2.31
CA SER A 132 23.37 -2.10 2.27
C SER A 132 24.78 -1.52 2.12
N THR A 133 24.99 -0.50 1.26
CA THR A 133 26.32 0.09 1.03
C THR A 133 26.93 0.71 2.30
N PRO A 134 26.22 1.60 3.03
CA PRO A 134 26.75 2.13 4.29
C PRO A 134 26.91 1.03 5.37
N THR A 135 26.02 0.03 5.40
CA THR A 135 26.13 -1.11 6.32
C THR A 135 27.38 -1.96 6.05
N ILE A 136 27.79 -2.11 4.79
CA ILE A 136 29.06 -2.78 4.43
C ILE A 136 30.24 -1.96 4.96
N ALA A 137 30.23 -0.63 4.80
CA ALA A 137 31.27 0.25 5.32
C ALA A 137 31.36 0.16 6.85
N LEU A 138 30.22 0.21 7.54
CA LEU A 138 30.10 0.01 8.98
C LEU A 138 30.70 -1.33 9.41
N THR A 139 30.24 -2.43 8.80
CA THR A 139 30.64 -3.79 9.20
C THR A 139 32.11 -4.08 8.90
N ARG A 140 32.67 -3.54 7.81
CA ARG A 140 34.12 -3.66 7.53
C ARG A 140 34.95 -2.89 8.55
N THR A 141 34.43 -1.78 9.07
CA THR A 141 35.11 -0.96 10.07
C THR A 141 35.07 -1.62 11.45
N THR A 142 33.93 -2.20 11.84
CA THR A 142 33.74 -2.79 13.17
C THR A 142 34.09 -4.28 13.26
N GLY A 143 34.16 -4.96 12.12
CA GLY A 143 34.44 -6.39 11.99
C GLY A 143 35.74 -6.86 12.65
N PRO A 144 36.88 -6.16 12.48
CA PRO A 144 38.14 -6.52 13.16
C PRO A 144 38.03 -6.57 14.69
N PHE A 145 37.12 -5.79 15.27
CA PHE A 145 36.86 -5.73 16.71
C PHE A 145 35.74 -6.69 17.15
N MET A 146 35.17 -7.44 16.20
CA MET A 146 34.09 -8.40 16.42
C MET A 146 32.88 -7.79 17.14
N ILE A 147 32.61 -6.51 16.89
CA ILE A 147 31.40 -5.84 17.37
C ILE A 147 30.23 -6.34 16.53
N PRO A 148 29.18 -6.92 17.14
CA PRO A 148 28.04 -7.40 16.38
C PRO A 148 27.24 -6.24 15.80
N VAL A 149 26.93 -6.35 14.51
CA VAL A 149 26.05 -5.43 13.79
C VAL A 149 24.78 -6.21 13.43
N VAL A 150 23.62 -5.73 13.87
CA VAL A 150 22.31 -6.30 13.54
C VAL A 150 21.53 -5.29 12.71
N SER A 151 21.58 -5.42 11.38
CA SER A 151 20.83 -4.52 10.49
C SER A 151 19.36 -4.91 10.41
N HIS A 152 18.49 -3.92 10.39
CA HIS A 152 17.04 -4.10 10.29
C HIS A 152 16.51 -4.02 8.83
N ALA A 153 17.35 -3.57 7.88
CA ALA A 153 16.93 -3.31 6.50
C ALA A 153 17.97 -3.61 5.40
N ALA A 154 19.24 -3.91 5.73
CA ALA A 154 20.25 -4.20 4.72
C ALA A 154 20.10 -5.63 4.16
N THR A 155 19.50 -5.74 2.97
CA THR A 155 19.11 -7.02 2.37
C THR A 155 20.13 -7.60 1.38
N CYS A 156 21.20 -6.90 1.02
CA CYS A 156 22.18 -7.41 0.04
C CYS A 156 22.68 -8.83 0.38
N GLU A 157 22.64 -9.75 -0.59
CA GLU A 157 23.18 -11.11 -0.41
C GLU A 157 24.70 -11.10 -0.15
N CYS A 158 25.39 -10.05 -0.60
CA CYS A 158 26.81 -9.86 -0.33
C CYS A 158 27.16 -9.86 1.18
N LEU A 159 26.24 -9.43 2.05
CA LEU A 159 26.42 -9.42 3.52
C LEU A 159 26.29 -10.81 4.16
N SER A 160 25.79 -11.82 3.44
CA SER A 160 25.62 -13.20 3.92
C SER A 160 26.95 -13.96 4.06
N ASN A 161 28.06 -13.42 3.52
CA ASN A 161 29.37 -14.07 3.56
C ASN A 161 29.99 -14.02 4.97
N ARG A 162 29.84 -15.09 5.75
CA ARG A 162 30.38 -15.20 7.13
C ARG A 162 31.90 -15.11 7.24
N LYS A 163 32.66 -15.34 6.16
CA LYS A 163 34.12 -15.16 6.17
C LYS A 163 34.49 -13.68 6.12
N GLN A 164 33.74 -12.88 5.38
CA GLN A 164 33.96 -11.44 5.28
C GLN A 164 33.28 -10.67 6.41
N TYR A 165 32.09 -11.12 6.84
CA TYR A 165 31.24 -10.45 7.82
C TYR A 165 30.89 -11.39 9.00
N PRO A 166 31.88 -11.81 9.80
CA PRO A 166 31.69 -12.82 10.85
C PRO A 166 30.84 -12.36 12.04
N SER A 167 30.69 -11.05 12.25
CA SER A 167 29.89 -10.42 13.32
C SER A 167 28.60 -9.75 12.81
N PHE A 168 28.27 -9.87 11.52
CA PHE A 168 27.04 -9.30 10.95
C PHE A 168 25.85 -10.22 11.15
N PHE A 169 24.70 -9.64 11.43
CA PHE A 169 23.39 -10.28 11.48
C PHE A 169 22.35 -9.32 10.92
N ARG A 170 21.17 -9.83 10.59
CA ARG A 170 20.04 -8.98 10.19
C ARG A 170 18.70 -9.60 10.51
N THR A 171 17.77 -8.76 10.94
CA THR A 171 16.37 -9.12 11.20
C THR A 171 15.48 -8.93 9.97
N ILE A 172 16.09 -9.02 8.79
CA ILE A 172 15.43 -9.03 7.50
C ILE A 172 16.10 -10.11 6.62
N ALA A 173 15.35 -10.71 5.73
CA ALA A 173 15.86 -11.75 4.85
C ALA A 173 16.66 -11.19 3.67
N SER A 174 17.49 -12.05 3.07
CA SER A 174 18.33 -11.71 1.91
C SER A 174 17.55 -11.43 0.63
N ASP A 175 18.06 -10.49 -0.18
CA ASP A 175 17.63 -10.26 -1.57
C ASP A 175 17.77 -11.50 -2.46
N HIS A 176 18.56 -12.50 -2.05
CA HIS A 176 18.59 -13.81 -2.71
C HIS A 176 17.17 -14.37 -2.92
N TYR A 177 16.29 -14.20 -1.93
CA TYR A 177 14.92 -14.68 -2.01
C TYR A 177 14.03 -13.72 -2.80
N GLN A 178 14.13 -12.41 -2.58
CA GLN A 178 13.32 -11.41 -3.28
C GLN A 178 13.60 -11.38 -4.79
N GLY A 179 14.86 -11.41 -5.21
CA GLY A 179 15.22 -11.44 -6.64
C GLY A 179 14.67 -12.66 -7.37
N ARG A 180 14.66 -13.83 -6.71
CA ARG A 180 14.04 -15.05 -7.26
C ARG A 180 12.50 -14.97 -7.24
N ALA A 181 11.91 -14.46 -6.17
CA ALA A 181 10.47 -14.29 -6.03
C ALA A 181 9.90 -13.36 -7.11
N LEU A 182 10.60 -12.28 -7.45
CA LEU A 182 10.25 -11.41 -8.58
C LEU A 182 10.21 -12.16 -9.91
N ALA A 183 11.23 -12.98 -10.22
CA ALA A 183 11.24 -13.78 -11.45
C ALA A 183 10.07 -14.78 -11.48
N TYR A 184 9.74 -15.42 -10.34
CA TYR A 184 8.58 -16.30 -10.26
C TYR A 184 7.25 -15.55 -10.41
N LEU A 185 7.12 -14.36 -9.82
CA LEU A 185 5.93 -13.52 -9.97
C LEU A 185 5.71 -13.14 -11.44
N VAL A 186 6.78 -12.73 -12.14
CA VAL A 186 6.73 -12.37 -13.56
C VAL A 186 6.27 -13.56 -14.40
N LYS A 187 6.86 -14.75 -14.16
CA LYS A 187 6.45 -15.99 -14.84
C LYS A 187 5.02 -16.40 -14.52
N HIS A 188 4.58 -16.24 -13.28
CA HIS A 188 3.24 -16.62 -12.84
C HIS A 188 2.15 -15.92 -13.66
N PHE A 189 2.37 -14.65 -14.02
CA PHE A 189 1.46 -13.87 -14.87
C PHE A 189 1.71 -14.04 -16.38
N GLY A 190 2.59 -14.97 -16.77
CA GLY A 190 2.87 -15.26 -18.17
C GLY A 190 3.68 -14.18 -18.89
N TRP A 191 4.25 -13.20 -18.18
CA TRP A 191 5.14 -12.23 -18.79
C TRP A 191 6.51 -12.85 -19.06
N SER A 192 7.04 -12.59 -20.25
CA SER A 192 8.34 -13.11 -20.70
C SER A 192 9.28 -12.02 -21.23
N TRP A 193 8.82 -10.77 -21.30
CA TRP A 193 9.56 -9.64 -21.83
C TRP A 193 9.49 -8.46 -20.88
N VAL A 194 10.61 -8.14 -20.22
CA VAL A 194 10.66 -7.13 -19.16
C VAL A 194 11.82 -6.15 -19.38
N GLY A 195 11.68 -4.94 -18.85
CA GLY A 195 12.78 -4.01 -18.61
C GLY A 195 13.27 -4.12 -17.16
N ALA A 196 14.50 -3.70 -16.90
CA ALA A 196 15.05 -3.67 -15.55
C ALA A 196 15.75 -2.34 -15.27
N VAL A 197 15.46 -1.75 -14.11
CA VAL A 197 16.16 -0.57 -13.58
C VAL A 197 16.54 -0.79 -12.12
N TYR A 198 17.76 -0.42 -11.72
CA TYR A 198 18.28 -0.68 -10.38
C TYR A 198 19.27 0.41 -9.91
N SER A 199 19.43 0.56 -8.59
CA SER A 199 20.41 1.51 -8.04
C SER A 199 21.83 1.05 -8.33
N ASP A 200 22.72 1.98 -8.70
CA ASP A 200 24.15 1.71 -8.90
C ASP A 200 24.90 1.67 -7.56
N ASN A 201 24.54 0.70 -6.71
CA ASN A 201 25.10 0.50 -5.39
C ASN A 201 25.11 -1.00 -5.02
N ASP A 202 25.62 -1.38 -3.84
CA ASP A 202 25.73 -2.81 -3.46
C ASP A 202 24.36 -3.51 -3.43
N TYR A 203 23.31 -2.83 -2.98
CA TYR A 203 21.94 -3.36 -2.95
C TYR A 203 21.40 -3.64 -4.36
N GLY A 204 21.33 -2.61 -5.21
CA GLY A 204 20.71 -2.71 -6.53
C GLY A 204 21.49 -3.64 -7.47
N ASN A 205 22.82 -3.55 -7.48
CA ASN A 205 23.67 -4.38 -8.34
C ASN A 205 23.57 -5.88 -7.98
N ASN A 206 23.60 -6.24 -6.68
CA ASN A 206 23.49 -7.64 -6.28
C ASN A 206 22.06 -8.18 -6.46
N GLY A 207 21.05 -7.39 -6.08
CA GLY A 207 19.64 -7.77 -6.21
C GLY A 207 19.24 -8.04 -7.65
N ILE A 208 19.61 -7.16 -8.59
CA ILE A 208 19.28 -7.36 -10.01
C ILE A 208 20.05 -8.53 -10.62
N ALA A 209 21.29 -8.80 -10.20
CA ALA A 209 22.05 -9.96 -10.68
C ALA A 209 21.38 -11.28 -10.30
N ILE A 210 20.81 -11.36 -9.10
CA ILE A 210 20.02 -12.52 -8.64
C ILE A 210 18.75 -12.66 -9.50
N PHE A 211 18.03 -11.56 -9.72
CA PHE A 211 16.86 -11.55 -10.60
C PHE A 211 17.21 -12.04 -12.01
N HIS A 212 18.26 -11.51 -12.64
CA HIS A 212 18.70 -11.91 -13.98
C HIS A 212 18.96 -13.41 -14.10
N LYS A 213 19.65 -13.98 -13.10
CA LYS A 213 19.91 -15.41 -13.05
C LYS A 213 18.61 -16.21 -12.97
N ALA A 214 17.70 -15.83 -12.07
CA ALA A 214 16.41 -16.49 -11.89
C ALA A 214 15.50 -16.33 -13.11
N ALA A 215 15.47 -15.15 -13.72
CA ALA A 215 14.73 -14.83 -14.94
C ALA A 215 15.15 -15.77 -16.09
N LYS A 216 16.46 -15.97 -16.26
CA LYS A 216 17.01 -16.91 -17.25
C LYS A 216 16.60 -18.36 -16.98
N GLU A 217 16.63 -18.80 -15.71
CA GLU A 217 16.20 -20.15 -15.30
C GLU A 217 14.73 -20.42 -15.67
N VAL A 218 13.89 -19.39 -15.68
CA VAL A 218 12.45 -19.53 -15.87
C VAL A 218 11.93 -19.05 -17.23
N GLY A 219 12.82 -18.61 -18.13
CA GLY A 219 12.51 -18.25 -19.52
C GLY A 219 12.05 -16.81 -19.75
N ILE A 220 12.46 -15.87 -18.89
CA ILE A 220 12.18 -14.43 -19.03
C ILE A 220 13.35 -13.73 -19.72
N CYS A 221 13.05 -12.92 -20.73
CA CYS A 221 14.00 -12.05 -21.43
C CYS A 221 13.97 -10.63 -20.84
N VAL A 222 15.15 -10.05 -20.64
CA VAL A 222 15.32 -8.67 -20.18
C VAL A 222 15.82 -7.81 -21.34
N GLU A 223 14.99 -6.87 -21.82
CA GLU A 223 15.27 -6.03 -22.99
C GLU A 223 16.39 -5.01 -22.73
N TYR A 224 16.30 -4.33 -21.59
CA TYR A 224 17.27 -3.36 -21.12
C TYR A 224 17.47 -3.53 -19.61
N SER A 225 18.67 -3.23 -19.14
CA SER A 225 19.02 -3.33 -17.72
C SER A 225 19.90 -2.15 -17.31
N GLU A 226 19.26 -1.08 -16.84
CA GLU A 226 19.90 0.21 -16.63
C GLU A 226 20.10 0.52 -15.15
N LYS A 227 21.29 1.01 -14.81
CA LYS A 227 21.63 1.42 -13.45
C LYS A 227 21.56 2.92 -13.25
N PHE A 228 21.20 3.35 -12.05
CA PHE A 228 21.11 4.76 -11.68
C PHE A 228 21.97 5.10 -10.47
N ASP A 229 22.85 6.10 -10.65
CA ASP A 229 23.66 6.68 -9.59
C ASP A 229 23.08 8.03 -9.15
N ARG A 230 22.65 8.10 -7.89
CA ARG A 230 22.06 9.30 -7.28
C ARG A 230 23.00 10.48 -7.17
N SER A 231 24.32 10.27 -7.24
CA SER A 231 25.31 11.36 -7.31
C SER A 231 25.19 12.16 -8.61
N TYR A 232 24.50 11.63 -9.63
CA TYR A 232 24.28 12.29 -10.92
C TYR A 232 22.78 12.29 -11.29
N PRO A 233 21.91 13.01 -10.55
CA PRO A 233 20.45 12.91 -10.71
C PRO A 233 19.95 13.28 -12.12
N ALA A 234 20.67 14.17 -12.82
CA ALA A 234 20.37 14.53 -14.22
C ALA A 234 20.40 13.31 -15.19
N ARG A 235 21.10 12.23 -14.82
CA ARG A 235 21.14 10.99 -15.63
C ARG A 235 19.81 10.22 -15.60
N MET A 236 18.93 10.46 -14.62
CA MET A 236 17.61 9.83 -14.58
C MET A 236 16.78 10.12 -15.83
N ILE A 237 16.94 11.31 -16.43
CA ILE A 237 16.29 11.68 -17.69
C ILE A 237 16.61 10.67 -18.80
N LYS A 238 17.88 10.25 -18.91
CA LYS A 238 18.33 9.28 -19.92
C LYS A 238 17.72 7.90 -19.65
N LEU A 239 17.65 7.48 -18.40
CA LEU A 239 17.04 6.22 -18.00
C LEU A 239 15.55 6.20 -18.36
N VAL A 240 14.81 7.28 -18.09
CA VAL A 240 13.41 7.40 -18.52
C VAL A 240 13.26 7.40 -20.04
N ASP A 241 14.19 8.00 -20.78
CA ASP A 241 14.18 7.93 -22.25
C ASP A 241 14.43 6.52 -22.78
N ILE A 242 15.24 5.70 -22.09
CA ILE A 242 15.42 4.28 -22.41
C ILE A 242 14.11 3.51 -22.16
N ILE A 243 13.46 3.73 -21.01
CA ILE A 243 12.15 3.12 -20.71
C ILE A 243 11.14 3.44 -21.83
N LYS A 244 11.06 4.69 -22.27
CA LYS A 244 10.12 5.12 -23.32
C LYS A 244 10.43 4.52 -24.70
N LYS A 245 11.70 4.29 -25.02
CA LYS A 245 12.14 3.72 -26.29
C LYS A 245 11.98 2.19 -26.31
N GLY A 246 12.07 1.55 -25.15
CA GLY A 246 11.88 0.12 -24.99
C GLY A 246 10.46 -0.33 -25.31
N THR A 247 10.32 -1.60 -25.64
CA THR A 247 9.04 -2.25 -25.95
C THR A 247 8.40 -2.92 -24.74
N ALA A 248 9.19 -3.22 -23.70
CA ALA A 248 8.75 -3.82 -22.45
C ALA A 248 7.70 -2.96 -21.73
N LYS A 249 6.56 -3.59 -21.40
CA LYS A 249 5.49 -2.99 -20.59
C LYS A 249 5.61 -3.29 -19.10
N VAL A 250 6.35 -4.34 -18.76
CA VAL A 250 6.64 -4.73 -17.39
C VAL A 250 8.06 -4.29 -17.05
N ILE A 251 8.23 -3.56 -15.95
CA ILE A 251 9.52 -3.02 -15.54
C ILE A 251 9.82 -3.51 -14.13
N ILE A 252 10.95 -4.21 -13.99
CA ILE A 252 11.52 -4.61 -12.71
C ILE A 252 12.32 -3.44 -12.16
N VAL A 253 11.99 -3.01 -10.94
CA VAL A 253 12.55 -1.82 -10.31
C VAL A 253 13.20 -2.22 -8.98
N PHE A 254 14.51 -2.42 -9.01
CA PHE A 254 15.36 -2.76 -7.87
C PHE A 254 16.10 -1.51 -7.35
N PHE A 255 15.33 -0.45 -7.11
CA PHE A 255 15.85 0.80 -6.57
C PHE A 255 15.84 0.78 -5.05
N ALA A 256 16.86 1.38 -4.45
CA ALA A 256 16.81 1.80 -3.07
C ALA A 256 15.70 2.85 -2.93
N TYR A 257 15.11 2.91 -1.74
CA TYR A 257 13.96 3.75 -1.43
C TYR A 257 14.08 5.20 -1.93
N PHE A 258 15.25 5.83 -1.76
CA PHE A 258 15.46 7.23 -2.15
C PHE A 258 15.54 7.44 -3.66
N ASP A 259 16.06 6.47 -4.39
CA ASP A 259 16.22 6.57 -5.85
C ASP A 259 14.86 6.52 -6.56
N MET A 260 13.85 5.92 -5.91
CA MET A 260 12.48 5.88 -6.42
C MET A 260 11.80 7.24 -6.49
N ASN A 261 12.08 8.14 -5.54
CA ASN A 261 11.54 9.50 -5.59
C ASN A 261 11.99 10.20 -6.88
N ILE A 262 13.27 10.09 -7.22
CA ILE A 262 13.85 10.69 -8.42
C ILE A 262 13.23 10.09 -9.69
N LEU A 263 12.98 8.77 -9.70
CA LEU A 263 12.32 8.11 -10.83
C LEU A 263 10.89 8.61 -11.02
N ILE A 264 10.07 8.60 -9.97
CA ILE A 264 8.67 9.01 -10.01
C ILE A 264 8.55 10.46 -10.51
N GLU A 265 9.37 11.37 -10.00
CA GLU A 265 9.39 12.77 -10.46
C GLU A 265 9.65 12.86 -11.97
N GLN A 266 10.66 12.14 -12.48
CA GLN A 266 10.99 12.18 -13.90
C GLN A 266 9.93 11.51 -14.79
N LEU A 267 9.30 10.42 -14.31
CA LEU A 267 8.17 9.79 -15.00
C LEU A 267 6.97 10.74 -15.10
N LEU A 268 6.67 11.49 -14.04
CA LEU A 268 5.60 12.49 -14.01
C LEU A 268 5.88 13.63 -14.99
N LEU A 269 7.10 14.20 -14.94
CA LEU A 269 7.50 15.30 -15.82
C LEU A 269 7.44 14.92 -17.32
N LYS A 270 7.74 13.66 -17.65
CA LYS A 270 7.69 13.15 -19.02
C LYS A 270 6.38 12.45 -19.39
N ASN A 271 5.38 12.48 -18.50
CA ASN A 271 4.06 11.84 -18.64
C ASN A 271 4.15 10.37 -19.10
N VAL A 272 5.02 9.59 -18.43
CA VAL A 272 5.28 8.18 -18.74
C VAL A 272 4.35 7.30 -17.92
N THR A 273 3.25 6.85 -18.51
CA THR A 273 2.20 6.08 -17.86
C THR A 273 1.99 4.72 -18.53
N GLY A 274 1.22 3.82 -17.89
CA GLY A 274 0.81 2.54 -18.49
C GLY A 274 1.87 1.43 -18.44
N TYR A 275 2.91 1.58 -17.61
CA TYR A 275 3.90 0.52 -17.35
C TYR A 275 3.55 -0.22 -16.06
N GLN A 276 3.61 -1.54 -16.12
CA GLN A 276 3.47 -2.39 -14.94
C GLN A 276 4.79 -2.40 -14.18
N MET A 277 4.86 -1.61 -13.10
CA MET A 277 6.03 -1.56 -12.24
C MET A 277 6.01 -2.73 -11.26
N ILE A 278 7.14 -3.43 -11.14
CA ILE A 278 7.31 -4.51 -10.16
C ILE A 278 8.55 -4.22 -9.33
N GLY A 279 8.43 -4.23 -7.99
CA GLY A 279 9.57 -3.87 -7.14
C GLY A 279 9.58 -4.52 -5.76
N VAL A 280 10.57 -4.12 -4.98
CA VAL A 280 10.81 -4.59 -3.62
C VAL A 280 11.23 -3.43 -2.72
N ALA A 281 10.91 -3.50 -1.44
CA ALA A 281 11.20 -2.52 -0.38
C ALA A 281 10.55 -1.13 -0.52
N TRP A 282 10.49 -0.55 -1.72
CA TRP A 282 9.81 0.74 -1.97
C TRP A 282 8.31 0.60 -2.21
N ILE A 283 7.82 -0.63 -2.47
CA ILE A 283 6.44 -0.89 -2.91
C ILE A 283 5.39 -0.47 -1.88
N SER A 284 5.76 -0.28 -0.62
CA SER A 284 4.84 0.19 0.43
C SER A 284 5.26 1.51 1.08
N ALA A 285 6.15 2.26 0.43
CA ALA A 285 6.62 3.53 0.96
C ALA A 285 5.54 4.62 0.85
N VAL A 286 5.01 5.04 2.00
CA VAL A 286 3.85 5.94 2.10
C VAL A 286 4.10 7.31 1.50
N ASP A 287 5.30 7.86 1.67
CA ASP A 287 5.68 9.16 1.12
C ASP A 287 5.76 9.15 -0.42
N LEU A 288 5.99 7.98 -1.03
CA LEU A 288 5.91 7.83 -2.48
C LEU A 288 4.46 7.83 -2.97
N GLY A 289 3.49 7.42 -2.15
CA GLY A 289 2.09 7.17 -2.49
C GLY A 289 1.21 8.43 -2.55
N THR A 290 1.51 9.33 -3.49
CA THR A 290 0.67 10.53 -3.73
C THR A 290 -0.32 10.33 -4.89
N PRO A 291 -1.46 11.06 -4.93
CA PRO A 291 -2.36 11.01 -6.09
C PRO A 291 -1.66 11.33 -7.43
N ALA A 292 -0.62 12.18 -7.39
CA ALA A 292 0.21 12.47 -8.55
C ALA A 292 1.02 11.24 -8.97
N SER A 293 1.80 10.65 -8.05
CA SER A 293 2.61 9.46 -8.32
C SER A 293 1.79 8.27 -8.83
N TYR A 294 0.54 8.11 -8.37
CA TYR A 294 -0.34 7.03 -8.80
C TYR A 294 -0.60 7.06 -10.30
N ARG A 295 -0.53 8.24 -10.96
CA ARG A 295 -0.69 8.35 -12.41
C ARG A 295 0.35 7.54 -13.20
N VAL A 296 1.56 7.40 -12.65
CA VAL A 296 2.67 6.67 -13.28
C VAL A 296 2.95 5.32 -12.63
N MET A 297 2.50 5.14 -11.38
CA MET A 297 2.68 3.91 -10.57
C MET A 297 1.39 3.09 -10.38
N ALA A 298 0.31 3.42 -11.09
CA ALA A 298 -0.98 2.72 -10.97
C ALA A 298 -0.79 1.21 -11.14
N GLY A 299 -1.31 0.44 -10.18
CA GLY A 299 -1.22 -1.01 -10.22
C GLY A 299 0.17 -1.59 -9.99
N ALA A 300 1.16 -0.79 -9.58
CA ALA A 300 2.47 -1.32 -9.18
C ALA A 300 2.31 -2.47 -8.17
N ILE A 301 3.09 -3.53 -8.31
CA ILE A 301 3.00 -4.73 -7.46
C ILE A 301 4.38 -5.19 -7.00
N GLY A 302 4.50 -5.79 -5.83
CA GLY A 302 5.81 -6.16 -5.33
C GLY A 302 5.79 -6.85 -3.98
N PHE A 303 6.98 -7.11 -3.47
CA PHE A 303 7.17 -7.74 -2.16
C PHE A 303 7.68 -6.73 -1.13
N ASP A 304 7.13 -6.78 0.07
CA ASP A 304 7.65 -6.04 1.22
C ASP A 304 7.49 -6.83 2.51
N VAL A 305 8.18 -6.41 3.57
CA VAL A 305 8.01 -7.01 4.90
C VAL A 305 6.59 -6.77 5.43
N GLY A 306 6.05 -7.73 6.18
CA GLY A 306 4.68 -7.67 6.70
C GLY A 306 4.43 -6.50 7.65
N LYS A 307 3.19 -5.99 7.69
CA LYS A 307 2.77 -5.02 8.74
C LYS A 307 2.61 -5.76 10.06
N LEU A 308 3.29 -5.29 11.10
CA LEU A 308 3.09 -5.76 12.48
C LEU A 308 2.82 -4.57 13.39
N LYS A 309 1.76 -4.69 14.20
CA LYS A 309 1.36 -3.64 15.13
C LYS A 309 2.06 -3.85 16.46
N LEU A 310 2.98 -2.95 16.78
CA LEU A 310 3.50 -2.82 18.14
C LEU A 310 2.45 -2.07 18.98
N ASN A 311 1.85 -2.79 19.93
CA ASN A 311 0.88 -2.21 20.84
C ASN A 311 1.50 -1.02 21.59
N SER A 312 0.74 0.06 21.76
CA SER A 312 1.17 1.29 22.45
C SER A 312 2.32 2.07 21.77
N PHE A 313 2.92 1.58 20.67
CA PHE A 313 3.97 2.31 19.97
C PHE A 313 3.46 3.63 19.38
N ALA A 314 2.23 3.65 18.86
CA ALA A 314 1.64 4.87 18.32
C ALA A 314 1.52 5.98 19.38
N ASP A 315 1.07 5.62 20.59
CA ASP A 315 1.01 6.56 21.72
C ASP A 315 2.41 6.97 22.17
N TYR A 316 3.35 6.03 22.25
CA TYR A 316 4.73 6.33 22.58
C TYR A 316 5.37 7.33 21.60
N ALA A 317 5.27 7.07 20.30
CA ALA A 317 5.94 7.84 19.24
C ALA A 317 5.39 9.27 19.07
N VAL A 318 4.13 9.50 19.47
CA VAL A 318 3.44 10.79 19.36
C VAL A 318 3.41 11.54 20.69
N ASN A 319 3.36 10.84 21.83
CA ASN A 319 3.23 11.47 23.15
C ASN A 319 4.44 11.23 24.04
N SER A 320 4.63 9.98 24.51
CA SER A 320 5.59 9.69 25.59
C SER A 320 7.03 10.07 25.23
N PHE A 321 7.44 9.79 23.99
CA PHE A 321 8.78 10.12 23.47
C PHE A 321 9.09 11.61 23.60
N TRP A 322 8.17 12.48 23.15
CA TRP A 322 8.39 13.92 23.14
C TRP A 322 8.36 14.55 24.53
N GLN A 323 7.67 13.93 25.48
CA GLN A 323 7.68 14.39 26.88
C GLN A 323 8.97 13.99 27.60
N LYS A 324 9.48 12.79 27.31
CA LYS A 324 10.60 12.19 28.03
C LYS A 324 11.96 12.58 27.46
N ASP A 325 12.11 12.51 26.15
CA ASP A 325 13.41 12.58 25.47
C ASP A 325 13.71 13.99 24.93
N PHE A 326 12.74 14.91 25.00
CA PHE A 326 12.88 16.33 24.61
C PHE A 326 12.47 17.27 25.76
N PRO A 327 13.23 17.29 26.87
CA PRO A 327 12.89 18.09 28.06
C PRO A 327 12.81 19.60 27.79
N CYS A 328 13.46 20.10 26.72
CA CYS A 328 13.34 21.49 26.29
C CYS A 328 11.95 21.87 25.74
N LEU A 329 11.07 20.90 25.49
CA LEU A 329 9.66 21.11 25.16
C LEU A 329 8.76 21.15 26.41
N SER A 330 9.32 20.97 27.61
CA SER A 330 8.59 21.10 28.87
C SER A 330 8.39 22.57 29.22
N THR A 331 7.15 22.95 29.54
CA THR A 331 6.74 24.32 29.89
C THR A 331 7.11 24.74 31.32
N GLU A 332 7.79 23.89 32.10
CA GLU A 332 8.03 24.11 33.54
C GLU A 332 9.41 24.71 33.91
N GLY A 333 10.16 25.33 32.98
CA GLY A 333 11.50 25.87 33.26
C GLY A 333 11.84 27.21 32.59
N ASN A 334 12.77 27.97 33.20
CA ASN A 334 13.26 29.29 32.76
C ASN A 334 13.55 29.35 31.25
N LEU A 335 12.75 30.14 30.53
CA LEU A 335 12.65 30.22 29.07
C LEU A 335 13.95 30.59 28.32
N SER A 336 15.01 31.10 28.96
CA SER A 336 16.21 31.59 28.24
C SER A 336 17.30 30.54 28.02
N GLN A 337 17.38 29.49 28.85
CA GLN A 337 18.39 28.41 28.71
C GLN A 337 17.84 27.16 28.01
N THR A 338 16.52 26.94 28.03
CA THR A 338 15.85 25.82 27.34
C THR A 338 15.73 26.03 25.83
N PHE A 339 15.57 27.27 25.36
CA PHE A 339 15.44 27.59 23.94
C PHE A 339 16.73 27.29 23.12
N THR A 340 17.92 27.45 23.69
CA THR A 340 19.20 27.18 23.01
C THR A 340 19.52 25.69 22.88
N SER A 341 18.89 24.84 23.70
CA SER A 341 19.14 23.39 23.75
C SER A 341 18.32 22.60 22.70
N CYS A 342 17.18 23.12 22.28
CA CYS A 342 16.26 22.44 21.36
C CYS A 342 16.55 22.72 19.87
N SER A 343 17.33 23.76 19.54
CA SER A 343 17.57 24.21 18.16
C SER A 343 18.21 23.14 17.26
N LYS A 344 18.98 22.21 17.85
CA LYS A 344 19.54 21.04 17.15
C LYS A 344 18.45 20.11 16.58
N TYR A 345 17.22 20.19 17.07
CA TYR A 345 16.11 19.29 16.74
C TYR A 345 14.91 20.00 16.11
N ASP A 346 15.05 21.27 15.72
CA ASP A 346 13.96 22.09 15.19
C ASP A 346 13.24 21.44 14.00
N ASP A 347 14.01 20.76 13.17
CA ASP A 347 13.54 20.02 12.01
C ASP A 347 12.70 18.80 12.40
N VAL A 348 13.04 18.08 13.47
CA VAL A 348 12.29 16.89 13.89
C VAL A 348 11.05 17.24 14.72
N ILE A 349 11.11 18.33 15.49
CA ILE A 349 10.03 18.78 16.39
C ILE A 349 8.71 19.05 15.63
N GLN A 350 8.78 19.43 14.34
CA GLN A 350 7.59 19.64 13.51
C GLN A 350 6.70 18.39 13.40
N PHE A 351 7.22 17.19 13.70
CA PHE A 351 6.50 15.93 13.63
C PHE A 351 5.89 15.48 14.97
N LYS A 352 5.97 16.29 16.03
CA LYS A 352 5.52 15.91 17.40
C LYS A 352 4.11 15.33 17.47
N ASN A 353 3.18 15.83 16.66
CA ASN A 353 1.77 15.38 16.64
C ASN A 353 1.37 14.64 15.36
N TYR A 354 2.33 14.29 14.51
CA TYR A 354 2.06 13.59 13.27
C TYR A 354 1.94 12.08 13.53
N SER A 355 0.88 11.44 13.03
CA SER A 355 0.61 10.01 13.30
C SER A 355 0.11 9.23 12.09
N LYS A 356 -0.11 9.88 10.94
CA LYS A 356 -0.71 9.27 9.75
C LYS A 356 0.16 8.16 9.13
N ASP A 357 1.47 8.25 9.31
CA ASP A 357 2.45 7.27 8.82
C ASP A 357 2.47 5.97 9.63
N ILE A 358 2.13 6.03 10.93
CA ILE A 358 2.43 4.95 11.88
C ILE A 358 1.74 3.63 11.51
N ALA A 359 0.48 3.68 11.05
CA ALA A 359 -0.29 2.48 10.70
C ALA A 359 0.28 1.73 9.47
N GLU A 360 1.11 2.39 8.69
CA GLU A 360 1.68 1.87 7.45
C GLU A 360 3.15 1.42 7.62
N LEU A 361 3.76 1.65 8.79
CA LEU A 361 5.14 1.27 9.07
C LEU A 361 5.30 -0.27 9.08
N ARG A 362 6.33 -0.75 8.38
CA ARG A 362 6.64 -2.20 8.29
C ARG A 362 7.99 -2.60 8.89
N TYR A 363 8.98 -1.71 8.84
CA TYR A 363 10.36 -2.01 9.27
C TYR A 363 10.57 -1.85 10.78
N ILE A 364 9.59 -1.29 11.50
CA ILE A 364 9.63 -1.12 12.96
C ILE A 364 9.80 -2.48 13.66
N ASN A 365 9.18 -3.53 13.16
CA ASN A 365 9.30 -4.86 13.73
C ASN A 365 10.73 -5.40 13.64
N ASN A 366 11.42 -5.14 12.53
CA ASN A 366 12.80 -5.60 12.35
C ASN A 366 13.74 -4.90 13.35
N VAL A 367 13.54 -3.60 13.60
CA VAL A 367 14.30 -2.86 14.63
C VAL A 367 14.00 -3.41 16.01
N TYR A 368 12.72 -3.58 16.34
CA TYR A 368 12.26 -4.15 17.61
C TYR A 368 12.89 -5.52 17.87
N ASN A 369 12.78 -6.44 16.91
CA ASN A 369 13.37 -7.77 16.98
C ASN A 369 14.90 -7.73 17.08
N ALA A 370 15.57 -6.75 16.43
CA ALA A 370 17.02 -6.63 16.50
C ALA A 370 17.49 -6.24 17.91
N VAL A 371 16.81 -5.27 18.54
CA VAL A 371 17.07 -4.88 19.93
C VAL A 371 16.82 -6.05 20.88
N TYR A 372 15.69 -6.74 20.72
CA TYR A 372 15.35 -7.89 21.55
C TYR A 372 16.35 -9.04 21.37
N ALA A 373 16.83 -9.32 20.14
CA ALA A 373 17.84 -10.34 19.90
C ALA A 373 19.15 -10.04 20.64
N VAL A 374 19.57 -8.77 20.67
CA VAL A 374 20.72 -8.33 21.46
C VAL A 374 20.44 -8.49 22.95
N ALA A 375 19.27 -8.06 23.43
CA ALA A 375 18.90 -8.16 24.84
C ALA A 375 18.84 -9.62 25.34
N HIS A 376 18.24 -10.54 24.59
CA HIS A 376 18.24 -11.97 24.91
C HIS A 376 19.65 -12.59 24.88
N SER A 377 20.50 -12.12 23.98
CA SER A 377 21.91 -12.54 23.93
C SER A 377 22.68 -12.08 25.17
N LEU A 378 22.48 -10.83 25.59
CA LEU A 378 23.05 -10.27 26.81
C LEU A 378 22.52 -10.98 28.06
N HIS A 379 21.22 -11.26 28.12
CA HIS A 379 20.57 -11.98 29.21
C HIS A 379 21.23 -13.34 29.43
N SER A 380 21.43 -14.09 28.34
CA SER A 380 22.10 -15.39 28.37
C SER A 380 23.58 -15.26 28.77
N LEU A 381 24.28 -14.26 28.22
CA LEU A 381 25.71 -14.02 28.52
C LEU A 381 25.94 -13.66 30.00
N LEU A 382 25.02 -12.91 30.59
CA LEU A 382 25.03 -12.46 31.98
C LEU A 382 24.42 -13.49 32.94
N ARG A 383 24.00 -14.65 32.41
CA ARG A 383 23.39 -15.74 33.19
C ARG A 383 22.24 -15.25 34.06
N CYS A 384 21.44 -14.36 33.48
CA CYS A 384 20.28 -13.84 34.16
C CYS A 384 19.29 -14.98 34.45
N THR A 385 18.70 -14.97 35.64
CA THR A 385 17.57 -15.83 36.00
C THR A 385 16.32 -14.97 36.16
N GLU A 386 15.15 -15.50 35.80
CA GLU A 386 13.88 -14.79 36.00
C GLU A 386 13.74 -14.36 37.47
N ASN A 387 13.43 -13.07 37.69
CA ASN A 387 13.10 -12.49 38.98
C ASN A 387 14.16 -12.55 40.10
N GLN A 388 15.45 -12.87 39.81
CA GLN A 388 16.46 -13.02 40.88
C GLN A 388 17.79 -12.30 40.65
N SER A 389 18.56 -12.59 39.59
CA SER A 389 19.87 -11.94 39.44
C SER A 389 20.47 -12.07 38.03
N CYS A 390 21.28 -11.07 37.66
CA CYS A 390 22.21 -11.11 36.54
C CYS A 390 23.63 -10.88 37.07
N GLU A 391 24.66 -11.44 36.42
CA GLU A 391 26.07 -11.25 36.79
C GLU A 391 26.57 -9.83 36.39
N LYS A 392 26.17 -8.78 37.14
CA LYS A 392 26.43 -7.37 36.78
C LYS A 392 27.91 -6.98 36.66
N ASN A 393 28.80 -7.61 37.43
CA ASN A 393 30.24 -7.28 37.44
C ASN A 393 31.03 -7.94 36.30
N LYS A 394 30.35 -8.59 35.34
CA LYS A 394 31.01 -9.30 34.25
C LYS A 394 31.35 -8.34 33.12
N THR A 395 32.63 -8.19 32.81
CA THR A 395 33.04 -7.44 31.62
C THR A 395 32.56 -8.14 30.35
N ILE A 396 31.70 -7.46 29.59
CA ILE A 396 31.16 -7.94 28.32
C ILE A 396 32.11 -7.55 27.19
N GLN A 397 32.57 -8.57 26.47
CA GLN A 397 33.37 -8.40 25.25
C GLN A 397 32.45 -8.58 24.03
N PRO A 398 32.46 -7.67 23.02
CA PRO A 398 31.51 -7.73 21.90
C PRO A 398 31.51 -9.07 21.15
N TRP A 399 32.67 -9.71 20.97
CA TRP A 399 32.76 -11.03 20.33
C TRP A 399 32.01 -12.13 21.08
N LYS A 400 31.80 -12.01 22.40
CA LYS A 400 30.98 -12.95 23.15
C LYS A 400 29.52 -12.79 22.77
N VAL A 401 29.05 -11.55 22.58
CA VAL A 401 27.68 -11.26 22.12
C VAL A 401 27.43 -11.88 20.75
N VAL A 402 28.40 -11.83 19.82
CA VAL A 402 28.34 -12.53 18.52
C VAL A 402 28.03 -14.02 18.69
N ASN A 403 28.66 -14.70 19.66
CA ASN A 403 28.44 -16.12 19.89
C ASN A 403 27.06 -16.46 20.45
N TYR A 404 26.48 -15.55 21.25
CA TYR A 404 25.11 -15.70 21.75
C TYR A 404 24.08 -15.36 20.68
N LEU A 405 24.31 -14.35 19.84
CA LEU A 405 23.45 -14.04 18.69
C LEU A 405 23.32 -15.23 17.74
N LYS A 406 24.40 -15.99 17.49
CA LYS A 406 24.35 -17.22 16.68
C LYS A 406 23.43 -18.32 17.23
N LYS A 407 23.06 -18.25 18.52
CA LYS A 407 22.26 -19.26 19.23
C LYS A 407 20.94 -18.72 19.74
N VAL A 408 20.67 -17.43 19.52
CA VAL A 408 19.48 -16.78 20.06
C VAL A 408 18.24 -17.34 19.37
N SER A 409 17.23 -17.66 20.18
CA SER A 409 15.94 -18.14 19.71
C SER A 409 14.91 -17.78 20.75
N PHE A 410 13.96 -16.92 20.39
CA PHE A 410 12.90 -16.46 21.30
C PHE A 410 11.63 -16.12 20.52
N MET A 411 10.51 -16.09 21.24
CA MET A 411 9.25 -15.57 20.74
C MET A 411 9.18 -14.08 21.06
N SER A 412 9.01 -13.21 20.07
CA SER A 412 8.82 -11.78 20.32
C SER A 412 7.45 -11.51 20.95
N ASN A 413 7.30 -10.35 21.59
CA ASN A 413 6.02 -9.94 22.19
C ASN A 413 4.89 -9.76 21.14
N VAL A 414 5.22 -9.75 19.85
CA VAL A 414 4.25 -9.72 18.74
C VAL A 414 3.95 -11.12 18.17
N GLY A 415 4.44 -12.18 18.79
CA GLY A 415 4.15 -13.57 18.39
C GLY A 415 4.98 -14.08 17.22
N GLU A 416 6.16 -13.48 16.96
CA GLU A 416 7.07 -13.92 15.93
C GLU A 416 8.27 -14.68 16.52
N GLN A 417 8.58 -15.86 15.98
CA GLN A 417 9.78 -16.59 16.34
C GLN A 417 11.02 -15.95 15.69
N VAL A 418 11.94 -15.43 16.51
CA VAL A 418 13.17 -14.75 16.06
C VAL A 418 14.39 -15.64 16.30
N TRP A 419 15.15 -15.90 15.24
CA TRP A 419 16.42 -16.63 15.23
C TRP A 419 17.22 -16.25 13.98
N PHE A 420 18.53 -16.51 13.98
CA PHE A 420 19.40 -16.29 12.83
C PHE A 420 19.91 -17.60 12.25
N ASP A 421 19.84 -17.72 10.93
CA ASP A 421 20.38 -18.87 10.22
C ASP A 421 21.91 -18.85 10.12
N SER A 422 22.49 -19.83 9.41
CA SER A 422 23.94 -19.93 9.23
C SER A 422 24.58 -18.72 8.50
N THR A 423 23.79 -17.91 7.79
CA THR A 423 24.23 -16.67 7.14
C THR A 423 24.14 -15.47 8.09
N GLY A 424 23.39 -15.59 9.19
CA GLY A 424 23.06 -14.49 10.10
C GLY A 424 21.78 -13.76 9.74
N SER A 425 20.93 -14.34 8.88
CA SER A 425 19.67 -13.75 8.44
C SER A 425 18.47 -14.42 9.10
N THR A 426 17.34 -13.73 9.17
CA THR A 426 16.04 -14.33 9.51
C THR A 426 15.41 -15.02 8.29
N ALA A 427 14.43 -15.89 8.54
CA ALA A 427 13.68 -16.57 7.48
C ALA A 427 12.90 -15.57 6.60
N PRO A 428 12.81 -15.78 5.27
CA PRO A 428 12.12 -14.88 4.37
C PRO A 428 10.60 -14.95 4.54
N LYS A 429 10.01 -13.78 4.85
CA LYS A 429 8.58 -13.54 4.96
C LYS A 429 8.23 -12.19 4.34
N TYR A 430 7.32 -12.18 3.38
CA TYR A 430 6.94 -10.98 2.65
C TYR A 430 5.43 -10.94 2.38
N ASP A 431 4.83 -9.77 2.41
CA ASP A 431 3.53 -9.49 1.81
C ASP A 431 3.69 -9.23 0.32
N VAL A 432 2.70 -9.62 -0.47
CA VAL A 432 2.52 -9.13 -1.84
C VAL A 432 1.63 -7.90 -1.79
N VAL A 433 2.15 -6.75 -2.22
CA VAL A 433 1.51 -5.43 -2.10
C VAL A 433 1.22 -4.86 -3.48
N ASN A 434 0.02 -4.29 -3.67
CA ASN A 434 -0.40 -3.62 -4.90
C ASN A 434 -0.84 -2.18 -4.63
N TRP A 435 -0.43 -1.25 -5.50
CA TRP A 435 -0.85 0.15 -5.45
C TRP A 435 -2.25 0.28 -6.02
N GLN A 436 -3.19 0.68 -5.17
CA GLN A 436 -4.59 0.93 -5.53
C GLN A 436 -5.00 2.35 -5.18
N GLN A 437 -6.08 2.83 -5.79
CA GLN A 437 -6.64 4.15 -5.46
C GLN A 437 -7.90 3.98 -4.61
N GLY A 438 -7.90 4.62 -3.44
CA GLY A 438 -9.06 4.75 -2.58
C GLY A 438 -10.12 5.67 -3.18
N ILE A 439 -11.33 5.66 -2.59
CA ILE A 439 -12.48 6.44 -3.06
C ILE A 439 -12.18 7.94 -3.08
N ASN A 440 -11.36 8.41 -2.14
CA ASN A 440 -10.98 9.82 -2.00
C ASN A 440 -9.77 10.21 -2.87
N GLY A 441 -9.31 9.32 -3.76
CA GLY A 441 -8.14 9.55 -4.61
C GLY A 441 -6.78 9.28 -3.95
N GLU A 442 -6.77 8.95 -2.66
CA GLU A 442 -5.59 8.53 -1.89
C GLU A 442 -5.01 7.20 -2.41
N VAL A 443 -3.69 7.03 -2.31
CA VAL A 443 -3.04 5.77 -2.67
C VAL A 443 -3.12 4.81 -1.49
N GLN A 444 -3.55 3.58 -1.77
CA GLN A 444 -3.65 2.50 -0.80
C GLN A 444 -2.72 1.36 -1.20
N PHE A 445 -1.93 0.88 -0.24
CA PHE A 445 -1.03 -0.26 -0.42
C PHE A 445 -1.73 -1.54 0.01
N LYS A 446 -2.55 -2.11 -0.90
CA LYS A 446 -3.37 -3.29 -0.58
C LYS A 446 -2.49 -4.54 -0.55
N VAL A 447 -2.54 -5.27 0.57
CA VAL A 447 -1.93 -6.60 0.68
C VAL A 447 -2.85 -7.60 -0.01
N LEU A 448 -2.31 -8.34 -0.98
CA LEU A 448 -3.05 -9.29 -1.83
C LEU A 448 -2.71 -10.74 -1.52
N GLY A 449 -1.66 -10.97 -0.74
CA GLY A 449 -1.08 -12.28 -0.54
C GLY A 449 0.21 -12.21 0.24
N TYR A 450 0.90 -13.33 0.33
CA TYR A 450 2.17 -13.43 1.05
C TYR A 450 3.09 -14.49 0.44
N TYR A 451 4.37 -14.35 0.76
CA TYR A 451 5.39 -15.37 0.63
C TYR A 451 6.00 -15.67 2.01
N ASP A 452 5.96 -16.91 2.47
CA ASP A 452 6.58 -17.34 3.74
C ASP A 452 7.37 -18.63 3.52
N ALA A 453 8.69 -18.53 3.54
CA ALA A 453 9.58 -19.66 3.33
C ALA A 453 9.66 -20.62 4.53
N SER A 454 9.14 -20.23 5.70
CA SER A 454 9.05 -21.12 6.87
C SER A 454 7.91 -22.14 6.77
N LEU A 455 6.99 -21.97 5.81
CA LEU A 455 5.87 -22.89 5.57
C LEU A 455 6.28 -24.09 4.68
N PRO A 456 5.52 -25.20 4.72
CA PRO A 456 5.73 -26.36 3.84
C PRO A 456 5.64 -26.02 2.35
N ASN A 457 6.37 -26.77 1.52
CA ASN A 457 6.33 -26.63 0.06
C ASN A 457 4.89 -26.66 -0.47
N GLY A 458 4.55 -25.74 -1.37
CA GLY A 458 3.20 -25.58 -1.92
C GLY A 458 2.27 -24.67 -1.11
N GLN A 459 2.65 -24.30 0.13
CA GLN A 459 1.92 -23.32 0.96
C GLN A 459 2.67 -22.00 1.14
N GLN A 460 3.88 -21.91 0.61
CA GLN A 460 4.79 -20.79 0.80
C GLN A 460 4.37 -19.53 0.06
N PHE A 461 3.47 -19.61 -0.92
CA PHE A 461 3.01 -18.47 -1.71
C PHE A 461 1.51 -18.52 -1.90
N VAL A 462 0.82 -17.46 -1.50
CA VAL A 462 -0.62 -17.29 -1.67
C VAL A 462 -0.85 -15.91 -2.27
N LEU A 463 -1.68 -15.82 -3.31
CA LEU A 463 -2.03 -14.57 -3.96
C LEU A 463 -3.49 -14.57 -4.41
N ASN A 464 -4.23 -13.54 -4.02
CA ASN A 464 -5.56 -13.27 -4.54
C ASN A 464 -5.45 -12.46 -5.85
N ALA A 465 -5.39 -13.15 -6.98
CA ALA A 465 -5.21 -12.51 -8.28
C ALA A 465 -6.41 -11.67 -8.73
N GLU A 466 -7.62 -11.96 -8.25
CA GLU A 466 -8.86 -11.24 -8.61
C GLU A 466 -8.91 -9.82 -8.04
N ASP A 467 -8.13 -9.57 -6.99
CA ASP A 467 -8.08 -8.29 -6.29
C ASP A 467 -6.98 -7.34 -6.81
N ILE A 468 -6.16 -7.79 -7.76
CA ILE A 468 -5.09 -6.99 -8.37
C ILE A 468 -5.70 -5.90 -9.26
N LEU A 469 -5.17 -4.68 -9.14
CA LEU A 469 -5.36 -3.65 -10.15
C LEU A 469 -4.11 -3.52 -10.99
N TRP A 470 -4.28 -3.60 -12.32
CA TRP A 470 -3.18 -3.54 -13.27
C TRP A 470 -2.91 -2.12 -13.78
N ALA A 471 -1.68 -1.87 -14.20
CA ALA A 471 -1.34 -0.62 -14.86
C ALA A 471 -2.21 -0.39 -16.11
N GLY A 472 -2.86 0.77 -16.17
CA GLY A 472 -3.74 1.16 -17.29
C GLY A 472 -5.17 0.60 -17.22
N GLU A 473 -5.51 -0.20 -16.20
CA GLU A 473 -6.87 -0.69 -15.99
C GLU A 473 -7.80 0.46 -15.56
N LYS A 474 -8.82 0.75 -16.36
CA LYS A 474 -9.89 1.70 -16.00
C LYS A 474 -11.09 0.92 -15.50
N ARG A 475 -11.47 1.11 -14.24
CA ARG A 475 -12.76 0.60 -13.73
C ARG A 475 -13.89 1.34 -14.42
N GLU A 476 -14.66 0.62 -15.24
CA GLU A 476 -15.85 1.14 -15.90
C GLU A 476 -17.05 0.77 -15.05
N ILE A 477 -17.54 1.72 -14.25
CA ILE A 477 -18.74 1.51 -13.41
C ILE A 477 -19.96 2.00 -14.20
N SER A 478 -20.84 1.08 -14.59
CA SER A 478 -22.13 1.42 -15.17
C SER A 478 -23.23 1.43 -14.12
N HIS A 479 -24.03 2.50 -14.10
CA HIS A 479 -25.17 2.61 -13.20
C HIS A 479 -26.46 1.99 -13.76
N SER A 480 -26.47 1.62 -15.04
CA SER A 480 -27.69 1.24 -15.77
C SER A 480 -27.57 -0.01 -16.63
N ALA A 481 -26.37 -0.51 -16.92
CA ALA A 481 -26.21 -1.67 -17.78
C ALA A 481 -26.51 -2.98 -17.02
N THR A 482 -27.62 -3.62 -17.36
CA THR A 482 -28.15 -4.80 -16.67
C THR A 482 -27.91 -6.12 -17.41
N CYS A 483 -27.46 -6.11 -18.67
CA CYS A 483 -27.23 -7.33 -19.48
C CYS A 483 -26.37 -8.38 -18.74
N GLU A 484 -26.76 -9.65 -18.75
CA GLU A 484 -25.95 -10.73 -18.16
C GLU A 484 -24.63 -10.95 -18.91
N CYS A 485 -24.57 -10.62 -20.20
CA CYS A 485 -23.35 -10.68 -21.00
C CYS A 485 -22.16 -9.95 -20.37
N LEU A 486 -22.42 -8.86 -19.64
CA LEU A 486 -21.40 -8.05 -18.95
C LEU A 486 -20.92 -8.68 -17.63
N SER A 487 -21.47 -9.82 -17.20
CA SER A 487 -21.00 -10.58 -16.04
C SER A 487 -19.75 -11.43 -16.35
N ASN A 488 -19.35 -11.56 -17.62
CA ASN A 488 -18.18 -12.35 -17.99
C ASN A 488 -16.88 -11.66 -17.57
N ARG A 489 -16.28 -12.08 -16.44
CA ARG A 489 -15.04 -11.50 -15.89
C ARG A 489 -13.81 -11.73 -16.77
N LYS A 490 -13.82 -12.70 -17.68
CA LYS A 490 -12.72 -12.89 -18.63
C LYS A 490 -12.75 -11.88 -19.78
N GLU A 491 -13.95 -11.49 -20.19
CA GLU A 491 -14.17 -10.61 -21.35
C GLU A 491 -14.32 -9.14 -20.93
N TYR A 492 -14.90 -8.89 -19.75
CA TYR A 492 -15.08 -7.57 -19.15
C TYR A 492 -14.50 -7.52 -17.72
N PRO A 493 -13.16 -7.65 -17.56
CA PRO A 493 -12.51 -7.70 -16.25
C PRO A 493 -12.68 -6.39 -15.45
N SER A 494 -12.75 -5.25 -16.15
CA SER A 494 -12.80 -3.93 -15.53
C SER A 494 -14.22 -3.33 -15.42
N PHE A 495 -15.25 -4.06 -15.86
CA PHE A 495 -16.64 -3.60 -15.83
C PHE A 495 -17.30 -3.90 -14.48
N PHE A 496 -17.83 -2.88 -13.82
CA PHE A 496 -18.61 -3.02 -12.60
C PHE A 496 -19.98 -2.37 -12.80
N ARG A 497 -20.98 -2.81 -12.04
CA ARG A 497 -22.31 -2.21 -12.08
C ARG A 497 -22.93 -2.11 -10.70
N THR A 498 -23.69 -1.04 -10.49
CA THR A 498 -24.41 -0.81 -9.22
C THR A 498 -25.83 -1.38 -9.24
N ILE A 499 -26.28 -1.89 -10.40
CA ILE A 499 -27.59 -2.52 -10.59
C ILE A 499 -27.42 -4.04 -10.76
N PRO A 500 -28.30 -4.88 -10.19
CA PRO A 500 -28.22 -6.33 -10.37
C PRO A 500 -28.31 -6.75 -11.85
N SER A 501 -27.67 -7.87 -12.19
CA SER A 501 -27.77 -8.48 -13.51
C SER A 501 -29.21 -8.91 -13.84
N ASP A 502 -29.61 -8.77 -15.11
CA ASP A 502 -30.86 -9.29 -15.66
C ASP A 502 -30.98 -10.81 -15.57
N HIS A 503 -29.88 -11.50 -15.23
CA HIS A 503 -29.94 -12.89 -14.79
C HIS A 503 -31.05 -13.12 -13.76
N TYR A 504 -31.10 -12.27 -12.75
CA TYR A 504 -32.08 -12.40 -11.68
C TYR A 504 -33.49 -11.97 -12.13
N GLN A 505 -33.57 -10.95 -12.99
CA GLN A 505 -34.86 -10.46 -13.51
C GLN A 505 -35.53 -11.49 -14.44
N GLY A 506 -34.78 -12.10 -15.35
CA GLY A 506 -35.30 -13.13 -16.27
C GLY A 506 -35.84 -14.35 -15.52
N ARG A 507 -35.16 -14.78 -14.45
CA ARG A 507 -35.64 -15.87 -13.57
C ARG A 507 -36.85 -15.46 -12.74
N ALA A 508 -36.83 -14.26 -12.16
CA ALA A 508 -37.96 -13.73 -11.40
C ALA A 508 -39.23 -13.62 -12.26
N LEU A 509 -39.09 -13.28 -13.55
CA LEU A 509 -40.21 -13.26 -14.48
C LEU A 509 -40.81 -14.66 -14.69
N ALA A 510 -39.99 -15.70 -14.79
CA ALA A 510 -40.49 -17.08 -14.85
C ALA A 510 -41.23 -17.49 -13.57
N TYR A 511 -40.70 -17.13 -12.40
CA TYR A 511 -41.38 -17.37 -11.13
C TYR A 511 -42.70 -16.61 -10.99
N LEU A 512 -42.77 -15.38 -11.53
CA LEU A 512 -44.00 -14.60 -11.58
C LEU A 512 -45.06 -15.29 -12.44
N VAL A 513 -44.68 -15.76 -13.62
CA VAL A 513 -45.56 -16.52 -14.53
C VAL A 513 -46.08 -17.78 -13.85
N LYS A 514 -45.20 -18.53 -13.17
CA LYS A 514 -45.59 -19.70 -12.37
C LYS A 514 -46.53 -19.34 -11.22
N HIS A 515 -46.25 -18.26 -10.51
CA HIS A 515 -47.04 -17.82 -9.35
C HIS A 515 -48.51 -17.57 -9.71
N PHE A 516 -48.77 -16.99 -10.88
CA PHE A 516 -50.12 -16.79 -11.40
C PHE A 516 -50.74 -18.03 -12.07
N GLY A 517 -50.04 -19.17 -12.06
CA GLY A 517 -50.51 -20.41 -12.68
C GLY A 517 -50.56 -20.35 -14.21
N TRP A 518 -49.82 -19.44 -14.85
CA TRP A 518 -49.76 -19.35 -16.30
C TRP A 518 -48.80 -20.40 -16.85
N SER A 519 -49.35 -21.45 -17.45
CA SER A 519 -48.56 -22.54 -18.05
C SER A 519 -48.28 -22.34 -19.54
N TRP A 520 -48.84 -21.30 -20.17
CA TRP A 520 -48.74 -21.05 -21.61
C TRP A 520 -48.64 -19.54 -21.90
N VAL A 521 -47.46 -19.07 -22.32
CA VAL A 521 -47.16 -17.64 -22.52
C VAL A 521 -46.46 -17.36 -23.85
N GLY A 522 -46.62 -16.13 -24.35
CA GLY A 522 -45.82 -15.60 -25.44
C GLY A 522 -44.68 -14.74 -24.89
N ALA A 523 -43.52 -14.77 -25.55
CA ALA A 523 -42.34 -14.00 -25.18
C ALA A 523 -42.00 -12.99 -26.28
N VAL A 524 -41.79 -11.74 -25.91
CA VAL A 524 -41.44 -10.65 -26.84
C VAL A 524 -40.32 -9.84 -26.24
N TYR A 525 -39.31 -9.50 -27.03
CA TYR A 525 -38.10 -8.87 -26.52
C TYR A 525 -37.43 -7.96 -27.57
N SER A 526 -36.59 -7.03 -27.12
CA SER A 526 -35.85 -6.16 -28.02
C SER A 526 -34.69 -6.91 -28.69
N ASP A 527 -34.45 -6.61 -29.97
CA ASP A 527 -33.30 -7.14 -30.74
C ASP A 527 -32.03 -6.37 -30.39
N ASN A 528 -31.55 -6.57 -29.15
CA ASN A 528 -30.30 -6.03 -28.63
C ASN A 528 -29.77 -6.96 -27.52
N ASP A 529 -28.55 -6.73 -27.04
CA ASP A 529 -27.92 -7.61 -26.06
C ASP A 529 -28.74 -7.75 -24.76
N TYR A 530 -29.37 -6.66 -24.31
CA TYR A 530 -30.29 -6.66 -23.16
C TYR A 530 -31.46 -7.66 -23.37
N GLY A 531 -32.21 -7.50 -24.47
CA GLY A 531 -33.37 -8.33 -24.74
C GLY A 531 -33.01 -9.78 -25.08
N ASN A 532 -31.96 -9.98 -25.90
CA ASN A 532 -31.48 -11.30 -26.30
C ASN A 532 -30.96 -12.10 -25.09
N SER A 533 -30.20 -11.46 -24.20
CA SER A 533 -29.66 -12.09 -22.99
C SER A 533 -30.76 -12.38 -21.97
N GLY A 534 -31.60 -11.39 -21.67
CA GLY A 534 -32.69 -11.52 -20.71
C GLY A 534 -33.72 -12.58 -21.11
N ILE A 535 -34.10 -12.64 -22.39
CA ILE A 535 -35.08 -13.64 -22.85
C ILE A 535 -34.50 -15.06 -22.79
N ALA A 536 -33.22 -15.26 -23.13
CA ALA A 536 -32.61 -16.59 -23.07
C ALA A 536 -32.64 -17.15 -21.63
N ILE A 537 -32.43 -16.29 -20.63
CA ILE A 537 -32.50 -16.63 -19.21
C ILE A 537 -33.94 -16.96 -18.81
N PHE A 538 -34.91 -16.13 -19.22
CA PHE A 538 -36.33 -16.39 -18.99
C PHE A 538 -36.76 -17.72 -19.60
N LEU A 539 -36.44 -17.99 -20.87
CA LEU A 539 -36.84 -19.23 -21.57
C LEU A 539 -36.28 -20.48 -20.87
N LYS A 540 -35.03 -20.40 -20.39
CA LYS A 540 -34.41 -21.48 -19.62
C LYS A 540 -35.16 -21.70 -18.29
N ALA A 541 -35.38 -20.65 -17.53
CA ALA A 541 -36.09 -20.72 -16.25
C ALA A 541 -37.56 -21.16 -16.42
N ALA A 542 -38.25 -20.67 -17.45
CA ALA A 542 -39.61 -21.07 -17.79
C ALA A 542 -39.69 -22.58 -18.05
N LYS A 543 -38.72 -23.13 -18.79
CA LYS A 543 -38.63 -24.58 -19.02
C LYS A 543 -38.40 -25.37 -17.72
N GLU A 544 -37.51 -24.90 -16.85
CA GLU A 544 -37.26 -25.51 -15.52
C GLU A 544 -38.53 -25.51 -14.65
N GLU A 545 -39.35 -24.47 -14.77
CA GLU A 545 -40.59 -24.27 -14.02
C GLU A 545 -41.84 -24.88 -14.68
N GLY A 546 -41.70 -25.58 -15.81
CA GLY A 546 -42.80 -26.25 -16.51
C GLY A 546 -43.74 -25.29 -17.27
N ILE A 547 -43.27 -24.10 -17.64
CA ILE A 547 -44.00 -23.10 -18.42
C ILE A 547 -43.69 -23.29 -19.91
N CYS A 548 -44.75 -23.42 -20.73
CA CYS A 548 -44.62 -23.48 -22.19
C CYS A 548 -44.60 -22.08 -22.79
N VAL A 549 -43.65 -21.83 -23.70
CA VAL A 549 -43.54 -20.59 -24.47
C VAL A 549 -43.95 -20.85 -25.90
N GLU A 550 -45.08 -20.28 -26.32
CA GLU A 550 -45.70 -20.53 -27.63
C GLU A 550 -44.90 -19.90 -28.78
N TYR A 551 -44.47 -18.65 -28.57
CA TYR A 551 -43.64 -17.92 -29.51
C TYR A 551 -42.64 -17.06 -28.74
N SER A 552 -41.47 -16.84 -29.36
CA SER A 552 -40.42 -15.98 -28.83
C SER A 552 -39.96 -15.08 -29.98
N GLU A 553 -40.41 -13.82 -29.95
CA GLU A 553 -40.22 -12.91 -31.08
C GLU A 553 -39.46 -11.65 -30.66
N LYS A 554 -38.43 -11.34 -31.44
CA LYS A 554 -37.64 -10.13 -31.25
C LYS A 554 -38.13 -9.00 -32.13
N PHE A 555 -38.06 -7.77 -31.63
CA PHE A 555 -38.33 -6.58 -32.42
C PHE A 555 -37.19 -5.56 -32.28
N ASP A 556 -36.90 -4.88 -33.39
CA ASP A 556 -35.99 -3.74 -33.38
C ASP A 556 -36.81 -2.46 -33.44
N ARG A 557 -36.67 -1.62 -32.42
CA ARG A 557 -37.37 -0.33 -32.30
C ARG A 557 -37.10 0.60 -33.51
N SER A 558 -35.98 0.41 -34.19
CA SER A 558 -35.55 1.24 -35.32
C SER A 558 -36.32 0.90 -36.60
N TYR A 559 -37.04 -0.22 -36.63
CA TYR A 559 -37.78 -0.70 -37.80
C TYR A 559 -39.27 -0.94 -37.44
N PRO A 560 -40.13 0.09 -37.57
CA PRO A 560 -41.56 0.00 -37.23
C PRO A 560 -42.29 -1.17 -37.90
N ALA A 561 -41.91 -1.52 -39.13
CA ALA A 561 -42.47 -2.67 -39.86
C ALA A 561 -42.24 -4.02 -39.13
N LYS A 562 -41.12 -4.19 -38.40
CA LYS A 562 -40.88 -5.38 -37.59
C LYS A 562 -41.81 -5.42 -36.37
N MET A 563 -42.20 -4.27 -35.82
CA MET A 563 -43.15 -4.21 -34.72
C MET A 563 -44.55 -4.65 -35.16
N ILE A 564 -44.98 -4.28 -36.38
CA ILE A 564 -46.25 -4.75 -36.97
C ILE A 564 -46.29 -6.28 -37.05
N LYS A 565 -45.20 -6.90 -37.51
CA LYS A 565 -45.08 -8.36 -37.57
C LYS A 565 -45.25 -9.02 -36.19
N VAL A 566 -44.63 -8.46 -35.15
CA VAL A 566 -44.77 -8.95 -33.78
C VAL A 566 -46.20 -8.81 -33.26
N VAL A 567 -46.86 -7.69 -33.54
CA VAL A 567 -48.28 -7.49 -33.20
C VAL A 567 -49.16 -8.53 -33.89
N ASP A 568 -48.90 -8.85 -35.16
CA ASP A 568 -49.65 -9.87 -35.88
C ASP A 568 -49.42 -11.27 -35.33
N ILE A 569 -48.21 -11.59 -34.84
CA ILE A 569 -47.92 -12.86 -34.16
C ILE A 569 -48.68 -12.92 -32.82
N ILE A 570 -48.66 -11.84 -32.03
CA ILE A 570 -49.41 -11.77 -30.77
C ILE A 570 -50.92 -11.96 -31.03
N LYS A 571 -51.48 -11.34 -32.08
CA LYS A 571 -52.90 -11.48 -32.45
C LYS A 571 -53.28 -12.90 -32.85
N LYS A 572 -52.34 -13.65 -33.44
CA LYS A 572 -52.56 -15.03 -33.89
C LYS A 572 -52.23 -16.07 -32.82
N GLY A 573 -51.49 -15.69 -31.78
CA GLY A 573 -51.12 -16.54 -30.66
C GLY A 573 -52.32 -16.98 -29.81
N THR A 574 -52.22 -18.18 -29.25
CA THR A 574 -53.24 -18.77 -28.36
C THR A 574 -52.98 -18.47 -26.88
N ALA A 575 -51.84 -17.86 -26.53
CA ALA A 575 -51.49 -17.37 -25.20
C ALA A 575 -52.49 -16.33 -24.67
N LYS A 576 -53.31 -16.75 -23.70
CA LYS A 576 -54.45 -15.97 -23.16
C LYS A 576 -54.05 -14.94 -22.09
N VAL A 577 -53.02 -14.12 -22.31
CA VAL A 577 -52.73 -12.97 -21.42
C VAL A 577 -53.83 -11.90 -21.52
N VAL A 578 -54.39 -11.72 -22.71
CA VAL A 578 -55.42 -10.71 -23.01
C VAL A 578 -56.68 -10.90 -22.16
N ASN A 579 -57.10 -12.15 -21.89
CA ASN A 579 -58.29 -12.40 -21.05
C ASN A 579 -58.05 -12.10 -19.56
N SER A 580 -56.80 -12.12 -19.10
CA SER A 580 -56.43 -11.75 -17.74
C SER A 580 -56.23 -10.23 -17.61
N LEU A 581 -55.62 -9.58 -18.62
CA LEU A 581 -55.51 -8.12 -18.70
C LEU A 581 -56.88 -7.43 -18.74
N LYS A 582 -57.87 -8.01 -19.44
CA LYS A 582 -59.27 -7.57 -19.41
C LYS A 582 -59.95 -7.62 -18.03
N LYS A 583 -59.34 -8.30 -17.05
CA LYS A 583 -59.83 -8.42 -15.67
C LYS A 583 -59.00 -7.60 -14.68
N VAL A 584 -57.98 -6.88 -15.14
CA VAL A 584 -57.16 -6.01 -14.28
C VAL A 584 -58.02 -4.85 -13.82
N ASN A 585 -58.23 -4.78 -12.50
CA ASN A 585 -58.93 -3.72 -11.82
C ASN A 585 -58.33 -3.58 -10.40
N PHE A 586 -57.50 -2.56 -10.17
CA PHE A 586 -56.86 -2.31 -8.87
C PHE A 586 -56.55 -0.83 -8.67
N THR A 587 -56.29 -0.44 -7.43
CA THR A 587 -55.87 0.94 -7.08
C THR A 587 -54.41 0.95 -6.64
N THR A 588 -53.60 1.86 -7.17
CA THR A 588 -52.18 2.01 -6.81
C THR A 588 -52.05 2.61 -5.40
N ARG A 589 -50.85 2.50 -4.80
CA ARG A 589 -50.57 3.08 -3.46
C ARG A 589 -50.70 4.61 -3.41
N VAL A 590 -50.71 5.27 -4.57
CA VAL A 590 -50.93 6.72 -4.70
C VAL A 590 -52.39 7.09 -5.06
N GLY A 591 -53.30 6.10 -5.04
CA GLY A 591 -54.75 6.31 -5.18
C GLY A 591 -55.28 6.26 -6.61
N GLU A 592 -54.47 5.89 -7.61
CA GLU A 592 -54.93 5.80 -9.01
C GLU A 592 -55.63 4.47 -9.29
N HIS A 593 -56.82 4.52 -9.88
CA HIS A 593 -57.60 3.34 -10.22
C HIS A 593 -57.29 2.88 -11.66
N ILE A 594 -56.75 1.67 -11.81
CA ILE A 594 -56.30 1.10 -13.08
C ILE A 594 -57.27 0.00 -13.52
N TRP A 595 -57.93 0.21 -14.66
CA TRP A 595 -58.70 -0.81 -15.38
C TRP A 595 -58.64 -0.56 -16.89
N PHE A 596 -58.95 -1.59 -17.69
CA PHE A 596 -58.94 -1.52 -19.16
C PHE A 596 -60.36 -1.66 -19.72
N ASP A 597 -60.69 -0.86 -20.73
CA ASP A 597 -61.97 -0.92 -21.44
C ASP A 597 -62.07 -2.14 -22.38
N GLY A 598 -63.23 -2.31 -23.03
CA GLY A 598 -63.50 -3.42 -23.95
C GLY A 598 -62.56 -3.51 -25.15
N THR A 599 -61.79 -2.45 -25.44
CA THR A 599 -60.76 -2.39 -26.49
C THR A 599 -59.34 -2.67 -25.97
N GLY A 600 -59.17 -2.74 -24.65
CA GLY A 600 -57.89 -2.95 -23.98
C GLY A 600 -57.13 -1.65 -23.67
N ALA A 601 -57.76 -0.48 -23.82
CA ALA A 601 -57.18 0.81 -23.46
C ALA A 601 -57.56 1.19 -22.01
N THR A 602 -56.69 1.93 -21.32
CA THR A 602 -57.06 2.54 -20.02
C THR A 602 -58.04 3.69 -20.25
N ALA A 603 -58.99 3.91 -19.33
CA ALA A 603 -59.87 5.07 -19.42
C ALA A 603 -59.04 6.37 -19.54
N PRO A 604 -59.23 7.18 -20.60
CA PRO A 604 -58.39 8.33 -20.87
C PRO A 604 -58.58 9.39 -19.78
N LYS A 605 -57.49 9.75 -19.10
CA LYS A 605 -57.46 10.87 -18.17
C LYS A 605 -56.41 11.87 -18.62
N TYR A 606 -56.83 13.10 -18.87
CA TYR A 606 -55.96 14.17 -19.36
C TYR A 606 -56.17 15.41 -18.51
N ASP A 607 -55.09 16.05 -18.08
CA ASP A 607 -55.17 17.41 -17.55
C ASP A 607 -55.32 18.40 -18.69
N VAL A 608 -56.22 19.37 -18.52
CA VAL A 608 -56.28 20.55 -19.38
C VAL A 608 -55.28 21.55 -18.81
N VAL A 609 -54.23 21.82 -19.57
CA VAL A 609 -53.13 22.68 -19.13
C VAL A 609 -53.18 23.99 -19.91
N ASN A 610 -53.18 25.11 -19.18
CA ASN A 610 -53.07 26.44 -19.73
C ASN A 610 -51.67 27.01 -19.47
N TRP A 611 -51.05 27.55 -20.51
CA TRP A 611 -49.71 28.13 -20.44
C TRP A 611 -49.83 29.56 -19.94
N GLN A 612 -49.30 29.82 -18.75
CA GLN A 612 -49.44 31.10 -18.06
C GLN A 612 -48.06 31.69 -17.81
N ARG A 613 -47.96 33.01 -17.73
CA ARG A 613 -46.71 33.66 -17.36
C ARG A 613 -46.62 33.75 -15.84
N GLY A 614 -45.64 33.09 -15.24
CA GLY A 614 -45.34 33.18 -13.81
C GLY A 614 -44.83 34.57 -13.42
N GLY A 615 -44.90 34.89 -12.13
CA GLY A 615 -44.48 36.20 -11.60
C GLY A 615 -43.00 36.56 -11.80
N ASN A 616 -42.16 35.59 -12.15
CA ASN A 616 -40.74 35.77 -12.53
C ASN A 616 -40.52 35.93 -14.05
N GLY A 617 -41.60 35.92 -14.85
CA GLY A 617 -41.55 36.05 -16.30
C GLY A 617 -41.42 34.74 -17.09
N GLU A 618 -41.26 33.59 -16.42
CA GLU A 618 -41.20 32.26 -17.04
C GLU A 618 -42.58 31.70 -17.38
N VAL A 619 -42.66 30.84 -18.39
CA VAL A 619 -43.90 30.14 -18.74
C VAL A 619 -44.14 29.00 -17.74
N GLN A 620 -45.26 29.06 -17.03
CA GLN A 620 -45.74 28.02 -16.12
C GLN A 620 -46.94 27.30 -16.73
N LEU A 621 -46.89 25.97 -16.68
CA LEU A 621 -47.98 25.09 -17.08
C LEU A 621 -48.93 24.93 -15.89
N LYS A 622 -50.09 25.61 -15.92
CA LYS A 622 -51.11 25.47 -14.86
C LYS A 622 -52.21 24.53 -15.33
N VAL A 623 -52.52 23.52 -14.52
CA VAL A 623 -53.68 22.66 -14.74
C VAL A 623 -54.94 23.46 -14.42
N VAL A 624 -55.84 23.60 -15.39
CA VAL A 624 -57.07 24.43 -15.32
C VAL A 624 -58.34 23.59 -15.46
N GLY A 625 -58.19 22.28 -15.60
CA GLY A 625 -59.28 21.35 -15.77
C GLY A 625 -58.76 19.96 -16.06
N TYR A 626 -59.67 19.04 -16.33
CA TYR A 626 -59.34 17.68 -16.73
C TYR A 626 -60.43 17.09 -17.62
N PHE A 627 -60.05 16.10 -18.40
CA PHE A 627 -60.94 15.14 -19.02
C PHE A 627 -60.73 13.79 -18.32
N ASP A 628 -61.80 13.17 -17.83
CA ASP A 628 -61.79 11.82 -17.27
C ASP A 628 -62.87 10.98 -17.99
N GLY A 629 -62.41 10.18 -18.94
CA GLY A 629 -63.26 9.30 -19.75
C GLY A 629 -63.88 8.14 -18.95
N SER A 630 -63.54 7.97 -17.67
CA SER A 630 -64.20 7.00 -16.79
C SER A 630 -65.53 7.50 -16.20
N LEU A 631 -65.82 8.80 -16.29
CA LEU A 631 -67.03 9.39 -15.72
C LEU A 631 -68.25 9.27 -16.68
N PRO A 632 -69.50 9.38 -16.17
CA PRO A 632 -70.71 9.37 -17.00
C PRO A 632 -70.72 10.48 -18.06
N SER A 633 -71.36 10.21 -19.20
CA SER A 633 -71.51 11.20 -20.28
C SER A 633 -72.12 12.51 -19.75
N GLY A 634 -71.45 13.63 -20.03
CA GLY A 634 -71.78 14.96 -19.49
C GLY A 634 -71.00 15.36 -18.22
N GLN A 635 -70.26 14.45 -17.59
CA GLN A 635 -69.38 14.73 -16.44
C GLN A 635 -67.89 14.50 -16.74
N GLN A 636 -67.57 14.04 -17.94
CA GLN A 636 -66.22 13.64 -18.35
C GLN A 636 -65.25 14.79 -18.52
N PHE A 637 -65.74 16.03 -18.65
CA PHE A 637 -64.89 17.20 -18.88
C PHE A 637 -65.22 18.26 -17.84
N VAL A 638 -64.23 18.64 -17.04
CA VAL A 638 -64.35 19.69 -16.03
C VAL A 638 -63.29 20.73 -16.33
N LEU A 639 -63.72 21.98 -16.49
CA LEU A 639 -62.84 23.10 -16.78
C LEU A 639 -63.15 24.25 -15.83
N ASN A 640 -62.15 24.72 -15.10
CA ASN A 640 -62.27 25.92 -14.29
C ASN A 640 -61.88 27.14 -15.12
N ALA A 641 -62.87 27.75 -15.79
CA ALA A 641 -62.65 28.91 -16.65
C ALA A 641 -61.96 30.09 -15.93
N LYS A 642 -62.11 30.20 -14.60
CA LYS A 642 -61.45 31.25 -13.79
C LYS A 642 -59.94 31.07 -13.67
N ASP A 643 -59.46 29.85 -13.84
CA ASP A 643 -58.03 29.54 -13.76
C ASP A 643 -57.33 29.67 -15.12
N ILE A 644 -58.04 29.95 -16.22
CA ILE A 644 -57.49 30.08 -17.57
C ILE A 644 -57.06 31.51 -17.86
N VAL A 645 -55.82 31.69 -18.31
CA VAL A 645 -55.32 32.92 -18.92
C VAL A 645 -55.49 32.81 -20.44
N TRP A 646 -56.27 33.71 -21.00
CA TRP A 646 -56.54 33.79 -22.43
C TRP A 646 -55.51 34.68 -23.13
N ALA A 647 -55.24 34.40 -24.41
CA ALA A 647 -54.33 35.20 -25.21
C ALA A 647 -54.93 36.60 -25.46
N GLY A 648 -54.33 37.63 -24.86
CA GLY A 648 -54.86 38.99 -24.80
C GLY A 648 -55.55 39.23 -23.46
N GLU A 649 -54.92 39.99 -22.56
CA GLU A 649 -55.36 40.23 -21.18
C GLU A 649 -56.67 41.04 -21.07
N LYS A 650 -57.80 40.48 -21.50
CA LYS A 650 -59.15 40.92 -21.11
C LYS A 650 -60.08 39.73 -20.94
N ILE A 651 -60.55 39.56 -19.71
CA ILE A 651 -61.68 38.70 -19.36
C ILE A 651 -62.95 39.47 -19.74
N GLU A 652 -63.78 38.93 -20.63
CA GLU A 652 -65.21 39.28 -20.74
C GLU A 652 -66.04 38.17 -20.09
#